data_AF-A0A5J4Z158-F1
#
_entry.id   AF-A0A5J4Z158-F1
#
_cell.length_a   1.000
_cell.length_b   1.000
_cell.length_c   1.000
_cell.angle_alpha   90.00
_cell.angle_beta   90.00
_cell.angle_gamma   90.00
#
_symmetry.space_group_name_H-M   'P 1'
#
loop_
_entity.id
_entity.type
_entity.pdbx_description
1 polymer ?
#
loop_
_entity_poly.entity_id
_entity_poly.type
_entity_poly.pdbx_seq_one_letter_code
_entity_poly.pdbx_strand_id
1 'polypeptide(L)'
;MSGSSDVSSSPKGNESENSPPSKKNDGAFDLVRREVIAAALLSSTFTVIGLASQRNKALRRYSLAGLVAALNSRRIAPNMNLKTFALEGLQTAPRADLSKLVWVNVADAPDLKDRVVVVHIFRASDLNVQETLRRLDKSLRETTAHLPEDARRAAQIISVHSPKFDLEFDSRVVQKTAMQLRLAHPCASDPGLHLWQSVGITDWPAVLVLSPNLFRVLFTLQSDSLSRLGECLSTVLDIYSNTKPTTLGLPVRVSYPALTDSEYTSTVLSFPGKVAVDTAGRRLFISDSGNNRIVVTSLDGSYLTQIGGLQTRLGFRSSDVTQQGHHGGGAPSGGNSGSSSGGAKASSAAGTKTGSASGSTSVSGSASGTIGGGPGVTIKSALGGLGGHPGSHSDGSTSGDAFSRDVFMTAPSESAGFADGTFEDARFRSPQGLAYNKNKDELIVVDTGNKALRVIRFKDGSVSTVGLGSKESRPGMQAVSNGFGDRRRTVANTSIPSYSSPWDIAYGQGTYFLTSPGSNQVWMFDPNTGDIRQLSGRPLGPGLADTENDLTAARFAMPTGICVTKTHVFTVDCDSSTLRQIDVRSQTVSTKVGGDVLFPWNLSAFGDRDGFGPSVRLQYPLGIAVIDDDRLCIADTYNNKIKLIMPKDSECRVLAGQGPRGNRDGAKEMARFDCPSGVAYDTKMQRLYVADRGNHAIRVVDVATGSVSTLRFSNFPLPDERLR
;
A
#
# COMPACT_ATOMS: atom_id res chain seq x y z
N MET A 1 -24.78 31.12 59.34
CA MET A 1 -24.58 32.39 60.09
C MET A 1 -23.52 33.20 59.37
N SER A 2 -23.91 34.39 58.91
CA SER A 2 -23.13 35.64 58.81
C SER A 2 -21.64 35.62 58.44
N GLY A 3 -21.30 36.29 57.33
CA GLY A 3 -20.89 37.71 57.41
C GLY A 3 -19.39 38.03 57.55
N SER A 4 -18.86 38.61 56.48
CA SER A 4 -18.29 39.99 56.39
C SER A 4 -17.06 40.45 57.19
N SER A 5 -16.14 41.05 56.40
CA SER A 5 -15.37 42.31 56.58
C SER A 5 -14.23 42.33 57.62
N ASP A 6 -13.16 43.15 57.50
CA ASP A 6 -13.19 44.59 57.20
C ASP A 6 -11.80 45.30 57.09
N VAL A 7 -11.86 46.55 56.54
CA VAL A 7 -10.99 47.79 56.66
C VAL A 7 -9.54 47.83 56.08
N SER A 8 -8.98 48.93 55.52
CA SER A 8 -9.31 50.38 55.61
C SER A 8 -8.66 51.35 54.58
N SER A 9 -9.42 52.43 54.29
CA SER A 9 -9.08 53.88 54.21
C SER A 9 -8.46 54.57 52.97
N SER A 10 -9.27 55.48 52.40
CA SER A 10 -8.94 56.67 51.57
C SER A 10 -8.54 57.90 52.43
N PRO A 11 -8.13 59.07 51.86
CA PRO A 11 -9.12 60.08 51.40
C PRO A 11 -8.73 61.05 50.23
N LYS A 12 -9.78 61.51 49.49
CA LYS A 12 -10.14 62.86 48.93
C LYS A 12 -9.13 63.67 48.05
N GLY A 13 -9.50 64.37 46.97
CA GLY A 13 -10.80 64.66 46.30
C GLY A 13 -10.67 65.68 45.12
N ASN A 14 -11.69 65.69 44.23
CA ASN A 14 -12.38 66.76 43.41
C ASN A 14 -11.58 67.89 42.71
N GLU A 15 -11.93 68.52 41.57
CA GLU A 15 -13.11 68.71 40.68
C GLU A 15 -12.61 69.46 39.39
N SER A 16 -12.93 69.06 38.15
CA SER A 16 -13.92 69.57 37.15
C SER A 16 -13.77 70.97 36.50
N GLU A 17 -13.90 70.99 35.15
CA GLU A 17 -14.39 72.03 34.20
C GLU A 17 -13.54 73.25 33.75
N ASN A 18 -13.27 73.38 32.43
CA ASN A 18 -13.98 74.28 31.47
C ASN A 18 -13.23 74.49 30.12
N SER A 19 -13.98 74.72 29.03
CA SER A 19 -13.50 74.97 27.65
C SER A 19 -13.81 76.44 27.18
N PRO A 20 -13.63 76.85 25.89
CA PRO A 20 -12.75 77.93 25.34
C PRO A 20 -13.53 79.24 24.94
N PRO A 21 -13.03 80.31 24.21
CA PRO A 21 -12.66 80.30 22.74
C PRO A 21 -11.78 81.46 22.10
N SER A 22 -11.37 81.26 20.82
CA SER A 22 -11.35 82.17 19.63
C SER A 22 -10.18 83.13 19.18
N LYS A 23 -9.72 82.88 17.93
CA LYS A 23 -9.45 83.75 16.70
C LYS A 23 -8.34 84.84 16.74
N LYS A 24 -7.50 85.10 15.69
CA LYS A 24 -7.74 85.30 14.23
C LYS A 24 -6.41 85.41 13.37
N ASN A 25 -6.51 84.95 12.10
CA ASN A 25 -5.80 85.17 10.80
C ASN A 25 -4.51 86.02 10.60
N ASP A 26 -3.61 85.59 9.69
CA ASP A 26 -3.50 86.02 8.26
C ASP A 26 -2.45 85.19 7.48
N GLY A 27 -2.54 85.13 6.14
CA GLY A 27 -1.70 84.28 5.28
C GLY A 27 -1.07 84.98 4.05
N ALA A 28 -0.31 84.18 3.29
CA ALA A 28 0.08 84.28 1.86
C ALA A 28 1.47 84.88 1.45
N PHE A 29 2.34 83.98 0.90
CA PHE A 29 3.45 84.09 -0.09
C PHE A 29 4.65 85.05 0.17
N ASP A 30 5.93 84.75 -0.11
CA ASP A 30 6.64 83.94 -1.13
C ASP A 30 7.91 83.30 -0.48
N LEU A 31 8.33 82.06 -0.82
CA LEU A 31 9.09 81.61 -2.00
C LEU A 31 10.48 82.26 -2.19
N VAL A 32 11.47 81.44 -2.56
CA VAL A 32 12.92 81.76 -2.76
C VAL A 32 13.80 81.67 -1.51
N ARG A 33 13.91 80.48 -0.89
CA ARG A 33 15.14 80.06 -0.17
C ARG A 33 15.26 78.56 0.15
N ARG A 34 14.91 77.67 -0.79
CA ARG A 34 15.13 76.21 -0.62
C ARG A 34 15.76 75.46 -1.80
N GLU A 35 16.31 76.14 -2.82
CA GLU A 35 16.85 75.44 -4.00
C GLU A 35 18.36 75.47 -4.23
N VAL A 36 19.20 76.06 -3.36
CA VAL A 36 20.64 76.20 -3.70
C VAL A 36 21.61 75.33 -2.86
N ILE A 37 21.15 74.53 -1.89
CA ILE A 37 22.07 73.67 -1.09
C ILE A 37 21.89 72.16 -1.31
N ALA A 38 20.84 71.71 -2.02
CA ALA A 38 20.60 70.29 -2.28
C ALA A 38 21.23 69.72 -3.57
N ALA A 39 21.91 70.53 -4.39
CA ALA A 39 22.31 70.15 -5.75
C ALA A 39 23.80 69.76 -5.94
N ALA A 40 24.68 69.84 -4.92
CA ALA A 40 26.12 69.67 -5.14
C ALA A 40 26.77 68.37 -4.60
N LEU A 41 26.03 67.45 -3.97
CA LEU A 41 26.62 66.22 -3.39
C LEU A 41 25.96 64.90 -3.84
N LEU A 42 25.11 64.92 -4.87
CA LEU A 42 24.34 63.74 -5.31
C LEU A 42 24.70 63.18 -6.70
N SER A 43 25.77 63.67 -7.36
CA SER A 43 26.06 63.28 -8.75
C SER A 43 27.11 62.17 -8.93
N SER A 44 28.00 61.92 -7.97
CA SER A 44 29.12 60.96 -8.16
C SER A 44 29.00 59.62 -7.43
N THR A 45 28.08 59.46 -6.46
CA THR A 45 27.89 58.20 -5.72
C THR A 45 26.72 57.35 -6.21
N PHE A 46 25.78 57.91 -6.97
CA PHE A 46 24.58 57.18 -7.41
C PHE A 46 24.80 56.26 -8.63
N THR A 47 25.80 56.54 -9.49
CA THR A 47 26.05 55.71 -10.67
C THR A 47 26.71 54.37 -10.30
N VAL A 48 27.49 54.32 -9.21
CA VAL A 48 28.08 53.07 -8.70
C VAL A 48 27.08 52.29 -7.83
N ILE A 49 26.20 52.98 -7.09
CA ILE A 49 25.15 52.33 -6.28
C ILE A 49 23.98 51.84 -7.15
N GLY A 50 23.70 52.44 -8.30
CA GLY A 50 22.67 51.97 -9.24
C GLY A 50 22.96 50.58 -9.80
N LEU A 51 24.21 50.30 -10.15
CA LEU A 51 24.66 48.97 -10.61
C LEU A 51 24.76 47.96 -9.46
N ALA A 52 25.08 48.39 -8.25
CA ALA A 52 25.09 47.53 -7.05
C ALA A 52 23.67 47.27 -6.48
N SER A 53 22.71 48.17 -6.68
CA SER A 53 21.32 48.07 -6.18
C SER A 53 20.44 47.18 -7.04
N GLN A 54 20.66 47.15 -8.36
CA GLN A 54 20.05 46.12 -9.22
C GLN A 54 20.63 44.72 -8.94
N ARG A 55 21.93 44.60 -8.67
CA ARG A 55 22.54 43.37 -8.15
C ARG A 55 21.99 42.98 -6.78
N ASN A 56 21.64 43.93 -5.91
CA ASN A 56 21.10 43.66 -4.57
C ASN A 56 19.60 43.34 -4.48
N LYS A 57 18.75 43.82 -5.41
CA LYS A 57 17.35 43.34 -5.51
C LYS A 57 17.30 41.85 -5.92
N ALA A 58 18.23 41.42 -6.75
CA ALA A 58 18.49 40.04 -7.10
C ALA A 58 19.34 39.28 -6.05
N LEU A 59 19.70 39.89 -4.92
CA LEU A 59 20.27 39.16 -3.78
C LEU A 59 19.26 39.10 -2.62
N ARG A 60 18.36 40.09 -2.49
CA ARG A 60 17.27 40.07 -1.50
C ARG A 60 16.19 39.03 -1.84
N ARG A 61 15.80 38.87 -3.12
CA ARG A 61 14.90 37.78 -3.57
C ARG A 61 15.53 36.38 -3.42
N TYR A 62 16.85 36.33 -3.31
CA TYR A 62 17.69 35.12 -3.34
C TYR A 62 18.34 34.86 -1.97
N SER A 63 18.02 35.69 -0.98
CA SER A 63 18.29 35.45 0.43
C SER A 63 17.16 34.62 1.01
N LEU A 64 17.46 33.86 2.05
CA LEU A 64 16.47 33.08 2.79
C LEU A 64 15.31 33.97 3.35
N ALA A 65 15.53 35.28 3.57
CA ALA A 65 14.46 36.25 3.85
C ALA A 65 13.54 36.54 2.65
N GLY A 66 14.06 36.45 1.42
CA GLY A 66 13.29 36.55 0.18
C GLY A 66 12.34 35.35 -0.01
N LEU A 67 12.77 34.15 0.39
CA LEU A 67 11.94 32.92 0.33
C LEU A 67 10.71 33.03 1.23
N VAL A 68 10.90 33.57 2.42
CA VAL A 68 9.87 33.74 3.45
C VAL A 68 8.92 34.86 3.06
N ALA A 69 9.44 35.96 2.52
CA ALA A 69 8.63 37.04 1.96
C ALA A 69 7.82 36.58 0.73
N ALA A 70 8.35 35.70 -0.13
CA ALA A 70 7.65 35.14 -1.27
C ALA A 70 6.49 34.21 -0.85
N LEU A 71 6.73 33.31 0.11
CA LEU A 71 5.69 32.44 0.69
C LEU A 71 4.58 33.25 1.36
N ASN A 72 4.93 34.32 2.10
CA ASN A 72 3.96 35.19 2.78
C ASN A 72 3.19 36.11 1.81
N SER A 73 3.86 36.64 0.78
CA SER A 73 3.25 37.58 -0.19
C SER A 73 2.26 36.93 -1.14
N ARG A 74 2.38 35.62 -1.40
CA ARG A 74 1.44 34.86 -2.26
C ARG A 74 0.10 34.51 -1.59
N ARG A 75 -0.20 34.99 -0.36
CA ARG A 75 -1.43 34.69 0.40
C ARG A 75 -1.82 33.20 0.34
N ILE A 76 -0.87 32.29 0.56
CA ILE A 76 -1.18 30.86 0.62
C ILE A 76 -1.73 30.51 2.03
N ALA A 77 -2.91 31.08 2.33
CA ALA A 77 -3.83 30.90 3.46
C ALA A 77 -3.44 31.48 4.86
N PRO A 78 -4.34 32.26 5.50
CA PRO A 78 -4.14 32.87 6.84
C PRO A 78 -4.24 31.90 8.03
N ASN A 79 -4.56 30.62 7.80
CA ASN A 79 -4.76 29.61 8.86
C ASN A 79 -3.71 28.49 8.84
N MET A 80 -2.64 28.64 8.06
CA MET A 80 -1.56 27.67 8.04
C MET A 80 -0.65 27.95 9.24
N ASN A 81 -0.39 26.95 10.08
CA ASN A 81 0.71 27.02 11.05
C ASN A 81 2.05 26.84 10.31
N LEU A 82 2.28 27.68 9.28
CA LEU A 82 3.60 27.95 8.76
C LEU A 82 4.30 28.69 9.90
N LYS A 83 5.09 27.98 10.71
CA LYS A 83 6.04 28.66 11.59
C LYS A 83 6.80 29.64 10.70
N THR A 84 6.64 30.92 11.01
CA THR A 84 7.05 32.03 10.16
C THR A 84 8.56 32.07 10.17
N PHE A 85 9.22 31.33 9.27
CA PHE A 85 10.66 31.14 9.40
C PHE A 85 11.42 32.32 8.81
N ALA A 86 11.51 33.45 9.50
CA ALA A 86 12.57 34.43 9.21
C ALA A 86 13.96 33.74 9.19
N LEU A 87 15.00 34.38 8.66
CA LEU A 87 16.37 33.86 8.64
C LEU A 87 16.83 33.32 10.03
N GLU A 88 16.39 33.97 11.11
CA GLU A 88 16.58 33.54 12.50
C GLU A 88 15.74 32.32 12.90
N GLY A 89 14.51 32.21 12.38
CA GLY A 89 13.64 31.05 12.55
C GLY A 89 14.22 29.77 11.91
N LEU A 90 14.90 29.90 10.77
CA LEU A 90 15.50 28.74 10.11
C LEU A 90 16.79 28.27 10.81
N GLN A 91 17.51 29.15 11.52
CA GLN A 91 18.61 28.74 12.40
C GLN A 91 18.13 27.97 13.63
N THR A 92 16.91 28.26 14.10
CA THR A 92 16.24 27.60 15.24
C THR A 92 15.34 26.42 14.81
N ALA A 93 15.12 26.22 13.51
CA ALA A 93 14.34 25.10 12.98
C ALA A 93 14.97 23.75 13.36
N PRO A 94 14.15 22.75 13.74
CA PRO A 94 14.64 21.44 14.13
C PRO A 94 15.41 20.80 12.97
N ARG A 95 16.51 20.14 13.32
CA ARG A 95 17.34 19.39 12.38
C ARG A 95 16.85 17.95 12.35
N ALA A 96 16.55 17.43 11.17
CA ALA A 96 16.28 16.03 10.97
C ALA A 96 17.60 15.24 11.03
N ASP A 97 17.69 14.28 11.95
CA ASP A 97 18.82 13.34 12.01
C ASP A 97 18.48 12.10 11.17
N LEU A 98 19.13 11.98 10.01
CA LEU A 98 18.96 10.85 9.09
C LEU A 98 19.99 9.74 9.35
N SER A 99 20.95 9.93 10.26
CA SER A 99 22.07 9.00 10.47
C SER A 99 21.66 7.67 11.11
N LYS A 100 20.52 7.65 11.81
CA LYS A 100 19.99 6.46 12.50
C LYS A 100 19.04 5.63 11.65
N LEU A 101 18.81 6.03 10.40
CA LEU A 101 17.93 5.33 9.48
C LEU A 101 18.59 4.06 8.93
N VAL A 102 17.80 2.99 8.85
CA VAL A 102 18.22 1.73 8.23
C VAL A 102 17.70 1.71 6.79
N TRP A 103 18.59 1.91 5.82
CA TRP A 103 18.25 1.91 4.40
C TRP A 103 17.94 0.51 3.87
N VAL A 104 16.89 0.36 3.04
CA VAL A 104 16.37 -0.96 2.66
C VAL A 104 16.37 -1.28 1.15
N ASN A 105 16.47 -0.28 0.28
CA ASN A 105 16.46 -0.44 -1.18
C ASN A 105 17.57 0.36 -1.88
N VAL A 106 18.67 0.61 -1.16
CA VAL A 106 19.91 1.20 -1.66
C VAL A 106 21.08 0.45 -1.01
N ALA A 107 22.20 0.35 -1.70
CA ALA A 107 23.38 -0.37 -1.19
C ALA A 107 23.99 0.33 0.03
N ASP A 108 24.10 1.66 -0.05
CA ASP A 108 24.63 2.52 0.99
C ASP A 108 23.70 3.70 1.24
N ALA A 109 23.89 4.38 2.37
CA ALA A 109 23.18 5.61 2.66
C ALA A 109 23.38 6.63 1.51
N PRO A 110 22.28 7.19 0.95
CA PRO A 110 22.36 8.11 -0.17
C PRO A 110 23.10 9.39 0.20
N ASP A 111 23.94 9.88 -0.71
CA ASP A 111 24.48 11.24 -0.59
C ASP A 111 23.38 12.26 -0.93
N LEU A 112 22.87 12.90 0.13
CA LEU A 112 21.82 13.91 0.08
C LEU A 112 22.36 15.35 0.13
N LYS A 113 23.69 15.53 0.03
CA LYS A 113 24.34 16.84 0.07
C LYS A 113 23.87 17.73 -1.09
N ASP A 114 23.73 19.03 -0.82
CA ASP A 114 23.28 20.06 -1.76
C ASP A 114 21.89 19.83 -2.40
N ARG A 115 21.09 18.89 -1.88
CA ARG A 115 19.72 18.60 -2.33
C ARG A 115 18.65 19.07 -1.35
N VAL A 116 17.52 19.50 -1.89
CA VAL A 116 16.27 19.61 -1.14
C VAL A 116 15.73 18.20 -0.95
N VAL A 117 15.57 17.74 0.30
CA VAL A 117 15.12 16.38 0.58
C VAL A 117 13.65 16.39 0.93
N VAL A 118 12.84 15.64 0.17
CA VAL A 118 11.43 15.41 0.46
C VAL A 118 11.33 14.07 1.18
N VAL A 119 11.09 14.10 2.48
CA VAL A 119 10.94 12.91 3.32
C VAL A 119 9.47 12.59 3.47
N HIS A 120 9.02 11.50 2.87
CA HIS A 120 7.68 10.97 3.08
C HIS A 120 7.71 9.94 4.22
N ILE A 121 7.08 10.29 5.33
CA ILE A 121 6.98 9.48 6.53
C ILE A 121 5.73 8.60 6.41
N PHE A 122 5.93 7.29 6.46
CA PHE A 122 4.87 6.32 6.21
C PHE A 122 4.85 5.17 7.21
N ARG A 123 3.73 4.43 7.20
CA ARG A 123 3.53 3.21 7.97
C ARG A 123 3.32 2.05 7.00
N ALA A 124 3.98 0.91 7.21
CA ALA A 124 3.86 -0.23 6.30
C ALA A 124 2.46 -0.84 6.32
N SER A 125 1.80 -0.87 7.49
CA SER A 125 0.43 -1.34 7.70
C SER A 125 -0.67 -0.38 7.24
N ASP A 126 -0.37 0.83 6.77
CA ASP A 126 -1.43 1.74 6.36
C ASP A 126 -1.69 1.64 4.85
N LEU A 127 -2.77 0.94 4.48
CA LEU A 127 -3.18 0.74 3.09
C LEU A 127 -3.49 2.04 2.35
N ASN A 128 -3.96 3.08 3.05
CA ASN A 128 -4.21 4.39 2.44
C ASN A 128 -2.89 5.11 2.19
N VAL A 129 -1.95 5.01 3.13
CA VAL A 129 -0.61 5.57 2.96
C VAL A 129 0.16 4.87 1.86
N GLN A 130 0.08 3.55 1.75
CA GLN A 130 0.70 2.79 0.66
C GLN A 130 0.24 3.28 -0.72
N GLU A 131 -1.05 3.64 -0.86
CA GLU A 131 -1.57 4.17 -2.12
C GLU A 131 -1.03 5.56 -2.44
N THR A 132 -0.97 6.46 -1.45
CA THR A 132 -0.32 7.76 -1.60
C THR A 132 1.15 7.60 -1.99
N LEU A 133 1.84 6.64 -1.38
CA LEU A 133 3.23 6.34 -1.64
C LEU A 133 3.50 5.89 -3.08
N ARG A 134 2.62 5.05 -3.66
CA ARG A 134 2.70 4.64 -5.08
C ARG A 134 2.59 5.81 -6.06
N ARG A 135 1.87 6.86 -5.66
CA ARG A 135 1.58 8.02 -6.52
C ARG A 135 2.48 9.22 -6.26
N LEU A 136 3.23 9.22 -5.16
CA LEU A 136 4.04 10.34 -4.72
C LEU A 136 5.01 10.80 -5.81
N ASP A 137 5.80 9.89 -6.36
CA ASP A 137 6.75 10.20 -7.44
C ASP A 137 6.08 10.83 -8.65
N LYS A 138 4.94 10.27 -9.09
CA LYS A 138 4.19 10.77 -10.23
C LYS A 138 3.65 12.17 -9.93
N SER A 139 3.01 12.35 -8.77
CA SER A 139 2.43 13.62 -8.36
C SER A 139 3.49 14.71 -8.22
N LEU A 140 4.66 14.40 -7.65
CA LEU A 140 5.76 15.33 -7.54
C LEU A 140 6.36 15.70 -8.91
N ARG A 141 6.51 14.73 -9.81
CA ARG A 141 6.96 14.99 -11.19
C ARG A 141 5.98 15.90 -11.94
N GLU A 142 4.68 15.65 -11.83
CA GLU A 142 3.64 16.44 -12.49
C GLU A 142 3.58 17.86 -11.93
N THR A 143 3.56 18.00 -10.61
CA THR A 143 3.45 19.32 -9.95
C THR A 143 4.68 20.19 -10.14
N THR A 144 5.87 19.61 -10.32
CA THR A 144 7.12 20.34 -10.57
C THR A 144 7.47 20.46 -12.06
N ALA A 145 6.66 19.91 -12.97
CA ALA A 145 6.98 19.83 -14.41
C ALA A 145 7.24 21.19 -15.10
N HIS A 146 6.68 22.27 -14.55
CA HIS A 146 6.86 23.63 -15.03
C HIS A 146 8.25 24.21 -14.68
N LEU A 147 9.00 23.57 -13.78
CA LEU A 147 10.33 24.00 -13.38
C LEU A 147 11.41 23.44 -14.34
N PRO A 148 12.52 24.18 -14.51
CA PRO A 148 13.72 23.70 -15.20
C PRO A 148 14.21 22.33 -14.69
N GLU A 149 14.85 21.54 -15.55
CA GLU A 149 15.27 20.17 -15.21
C GLU A 149 16.31 20.13 -14.09
N ASP A 150 17.25 21.05 -14.08
CA ASP A 150 18.22 21.29 -13.02
C ASP A 150 17.54 21.62 -11.68
N ALA A 151 16.50 22.46 -11.70
CA ALA A 151 15.68 22.74 -10.51
C ALA A 151 14.98 21.47 -9.98
N ARG A 152 14.44 20.64 -10.88
CA ARG A 152 13.82 19.36 -10.50
C ARG A 152 14.83 18.34 -9.97
N ARG A 153 16.05 18.31 -10.53
CA ARG A 153 17.15 17.45 -10.07
C ARG A 153 17.69 17.83 -8.69
N ALA A 154 17.44 19.06 -8.23
CA ALA A 154 17.79 19.49 -6.88
C ALA A 154 16.92 18.82 -5.79
N ALA A 155 15.77 18.23 -6.15
CA ALA A 155 14.93 17.49 -5.22
C ALA A 155 15.34 16.00 -5.15
N GLN A 156 15.48 15.46 -3.94
CA GLN A 156 15.57 14.03 -3.70
C GLN A 156 14.41 13.59 -2.82
N ILE A 157 13.63 12.63 -3.32
CA ILE A 157 12.57 12.01 -2.55
C ILE A 157 13.17 10.84 -1.76
N ILE A 158 12.82 10.73 -0.49
CA ILE A 158 13.07 9.53 0.32
C ILE A 158 11.79 9.15 1.05
N SER A 159 11.61 7.87 1.35
CA SER A 159 10.50 7.39 2.17
C SER A 159 11.00 6.74 3.43
N VAL A 160 10.57 7.26 4.58
CA VAL A 160 11.02 6.80 5.89
C VAL A 160 9.83 6.16 6.59
N HIS A 161 9.99 4.87 6.88
CA HIS A 161 8.99 4.09 7.59
C HIS A 161 9.13 4.29 9.10
N SER A 162 8.03 4.61 9.78
CA SER A 162 7.96 4.71 11.24
C SER A 162 6.94 3.69 11.77
N PRO A 163 7.35 2.69 12.58
CA PRO A 163 6.49 1.58 12.99
C PRO A 163 5.38 1.98 13.96
N LYS A 164 4.23 1.28 13.87
CA LYS A 164 3.21 1.19 14.92
C LYS A 164 3.22 -0.20 15.57
N PHE A 165 3.27 -1.26 14.76
CA PHE A 165 3.15 -2.64 15.22
C PHE A 165 4.52 -3.28 15.47
N ASP A 166 4.58 -4.26 16.39
CA ASP A 166 5.84 -4.93 16.79
C ASP A 166 6.61 -5.50 15.60
N LEU A 167 5.91 -6.11 14.63
CA LEU A 167 6.55 -6.68 13.46
C LEU A 167 7.23 -5.62 12.58
N GLU A 168 6.70 -4.38 12.53
CA GLU A 168 7.18 -3.32 11.66
C GLU A 168 8.53 -2.73 12.11
N PHE A 169 8.99 -3.03 13.33
CA PHE A 169 10.33 -2.67 13.80
C PHE A 169 11.44 -3.43 13.05
N ASP A 170 11.12 -4.58 12.43
CA ASP A 170 12.02 -5.33 11.58
C ASP A 170 12.13 -4.69 10.19
N SER A 171 13.31 -4.14 9.85
CA SER A 171 13.54 -3.48 8.56
C SER A 171 13.30 -4.38 7.35
N ARG A 172 13.36 -5.71 7.50
CA ARG A 172 13.02 -6.67 6.42
C ARG A 172 11.54 -6.59 6.02
N VAL A 173 10.64 -6.20 6.93
CA VAL A 173 9.22 -5.93 6.60
C VAL A 173 9.12 -4.70 5.71
N VAL A 174 9.88 -3.65 6.04
CA VAL A 174 9.93 -2.40 5.28
C VAL A 174 10.52 -2.65 3.90
N GLN A 175 11.58 -3.45 3.81
CA GLN A 175 12.17 -3.89 2.54
C GLN A 175 11.15 -4.62 1.66
N LYS A 176 10.45 -5.62 2.18
CA LYS A 176 9.39 -6.34 1.44
C LYS A 176 8.25 -5.42 1.02
N THR A 177 7.86 -4.47 1.87
CA THR A 177 6.86 -3.46 1.54
C THR A 177 7.34 -2.57 0.39
N ALA A 178 8.59 -2.08 0.43
CA ALA A 178 9.18 -1.29 -0.64
C ALA A 178 9.23 -2.06 -1.97
N MET A 179 9.60 -3.34 -1.93
CA MET A 179 9.59 -4.25 -3.09
C MET A 179 8.18 -4.41 -3.67
N GLN A 180 7.18 -4.68 -2.82
CA GLN A 180 5.80 -4.83 -3.26
C GLN A 180 5.23 -3.56 -3.88
N LEU A 181 5.54 -2.40 -3.29
CA LEU A 181 5.12 -1.11 -3.82
C LEU A 181 5.96 -0.65 -5.01
N ARG A 182 7.09 -1.31 -5.26
CA ARG A 182 8.06 -0.99 -6.32
C ARG A 182 8.50 0.47 -6.23
N LEU A 183 8.89 0.91 -5.03
CA LEU A 183 9.33 2.29 -4.81
C LEU A 183 10.52 2.61 -5.72
N ALA A 184 10.46 3.74 -6.40
CA ALA A 184 11.47 4.17 -7.37
C ALA A 184 12.55 5.06 -6.74
N HIS A 185 12.46 5.29 -5.43
CA HIS A 185 13.27 6.21 -4.65
C HIS A 185 13.78 5.54 -3.36
N PRO A 186 14.85 6.08 -2.75
CA PRO A 186 15.40 5.54 -1.52
C PRO A 186 14.37 5.43 -0.40
N CYS A 187 14.38 4.30 0.29
CA CYS A 187 13.50 3.95 1.38
C CYS A 187 14.34 3.50 2.57
N ALA A 188 13.92 3.91 3.77
CA ALA A 188 14.56 3.54 5.01
C ALA A 188 13.54 3.23 6.11
N SER A 189 13.97 2.49 7.12
CA SER A 189 13.24 2.26 8.37
C SER A 189 13.80 3.14 9.48
N ASP A 190 12.93 3.75 10.27
CA ASP A 190 13.21 4.45 11.53
C ASP A 190 12.67 3.62 12.70
N PRO A 191 13.29 2.46 13.04
CA PRO A 191 12.76 1.56 14.06
C PRO A 191 12.79 2.19 15.46
N GLY A 192 13.70 3.14 15.71
CA GLY A 192 13.80 3.85 16.98
C GLY A 192 12.86 5.05 17.11
N LEU A 193 12.04 5.34 16.08
CA LEU A 193 11.20 6.53 15.98
C LEU A 193 11.98 7.84 16.21
N HIS A 194 13.27 7.86 15.87
CA HIS A 194 14.16 8.97 16.15
C HIS A 194 13.79 10.20 15.31
N LEU A 195 13.59 9.98 14.01
CA LEU A 195 13.20 11.07 13.11
C LEU A 195 11.78 11.52 13.46
N TRP A 196 10.86 10.57 13.65
CA TRP A 196 9.47 10.84 14.03
C TRP A 196 9.35 11.77 15.25
N GLN A 197 10.03 11.43 16.34
CA GLN A 197 9.99 12.18 17.59
C GLN A 197 10.71 13.53 17.47
N SER A 198 11.87 13.57 16.79
CA SER A 198 12.70 14.79 16.71
C SER A 198 12.01 15.96 15.98
N VAL A 199 11.12 15.65 15.03
CA VAL A 199 10.42 16.66 14.21
C VAL A 199 8.94 16.83 14.59
N GLY A 200 8.48 16.13 15.64
CA GLY A 200 7.14 16.30 16.21
C GLY A 200 6.01 15.82 15.30
N ILE A 201 6.20 14.69 14.61
CA ILE A 201 5.14 14.09 13.78
C ILE A 201 4.09 13.48 14.70
N THR A 202 2.82 13.67 14.34
CA THR A 202 1.67 13.21 15.14
C THR A 202 0.75 12.28 14.37
N ASP A 203 0.82 12.25 13.05
CA ASP A 203 -0.07 11.46 12.20
C ASP A 203 0.65 10.89 10.96
N TRP A 204 0.12 9.79 10.44
CA TRP A 204 0.55 9.20 9.16
C TRP A 204 -0.52 9.47 8.08
N PRO A 205 -0.13 9.81 6.83
CA PRO A 205 1.22 10.11 6.39
C PRO A 205 1.65 11.53 6.77
N ALA A 206 2.96 11.75 6.81
CA ALA A 206 3.55 13.08 6.93
C ALA A 206 4.62 13.30 5.85
N VAL A 207 4.79 14.54 5.42
CA VAL A 207 5.88 14.92 4.49
C VAL A 207 6.68 16.05 5.11
N LEU A 208 7.99 15.84 5.21
CA LEU A 208 8.97 16.86 5.59
C LEU A 208 9.69 17.33 4.33
N VAL A 209 9.89 18.62 4.21
CA VAL A 209 10.82 19.16 3.20
C VAL A 209 12.01 19.75 3.94
N LEU A 210 13.19 19.20 3.67
CA LEU A 210 14.43 19.53 4.36
C LEU A 210 15.31 20.45 3.51
N SER A 211 15.97 21.37 4.19
CA SER A 211 16.96 22.24 3.57
C SER A 211 18.20 21.45 3.11
N PRO A 212 18.87 21.91 2.04
CA PRO A 212 20.15 21.35 1.63
C PRO A 212 21.21 21.44 2.72
N ASN A 213 22.08 20.41 2.79
CA ASN A 213 23.25 20.28 3.67
C ASN A 213 22.97 20.16 5.18
N LEU A 214 22.13 21.05 5.72
CA LEU A 214 21.86 21.11 7.16
C LEU A 214 20.65 20.26 7.56
N PHE A 215 19.87 19.76 6.59
CA PHE A 215 18.66 18.96 6.83
C PHE A 215 17.70 19.59 7.84
N ARG A 216 17.56 20.92 7.77
CA ARG A 216 16.60 21.65 8.61
C ARG A 216 15.21 21.52 8.04
N VAL A 217 14.23 21.28 8.88
CA VAL A 217 12.84 21.18 8.45
C VAL A 217 12.36 22.56 7.98
N LEU A 218 12.14 22.70 6.67
CA LEU A 218 11.57 23.92 6.07
C LEU A 218 10.07 24.00 6.35
N PHE A 219 9.37 22.88 6.19
CA PHE A 219 7.98 22.71 6.59
C PHE A 219 7.62 21.23 6.73
N THR A 220 6.50 21.00 7.41
CA THR A 220 5.90 19.68 7.63
C THR A 220 4.43 19.74 7.18
N LEU A 221 4.02 18.79 6.36
CA LEU A 221 2.64 18.61 5.94
C LEU A 221 2.13 17.29 6.50
N GLN A 222 0.99 17.32 7.17
CA GLN A 222 0.29 16.14 7.71
C GLN A 222 -1.17 16.17 7.24
N SER A 223 -1.74 14.98 7.07
CA SER A 223 -3.18 14.79 6.81
C SER A 223 -3.66 15.70 5.65
N ASP A 224 -4.64 16.57 5.89
CA ASP A 224 -5.33 17.42 4.92
C ASP A 224 -4.38 18.35 4.14
N SER A 225 -3.28 18.76 4.78
CA SER A 225 -2.32 19.70 4.21
C SER A 225 -1.40 19.09 3.15
N LEU A 226 -1.35 17.76 3.03
CA LEU A 226 -0.54 17.05 2.03
C LEU A 226 -0.92 17.40 0.59
N SER A 227 -2.18 17.74 0.36
CA SER A 227 -2.68 18.20 -0.95
C SER A 227 -1.90 19.41 -1.51
N ARG A 228 -1.24 20.19 -0.64
CA ARG A 228 -0.47 21.39 -0.99
C ARG A 228 1.02 21.14 -1.22
N LEU A 229 1.47 19.89 -1.15
CA LEU A 229 2.89 19.53 -1.29
C LEU A 229 3.49 20.07 -2.60
N GLY A 230 2.80 19.92 -3.72
CA GLY A 230 3.28 20.38 -5.03
C GLY A 230 3.55 21.87 -5.08
N GLU A 231 2.63 22.70 -4.58
CA GLU A 231 2.77 24.16 -4.54
C GLU A 231 3.92 24.61 -3.63
N CYS A 232 4.01 24.00 -2.44
CA CYS A 232 5.05 24.32 -1.47
C CYS A 232 6.43 23.92 -1.98
N LEU A 233 6.55 22.72 -2.55
CA LEU A 233 7.80 22.22 -3.11
C LEU A 233 8.24 23.02 -4.34
N SER A 234 7.31 23.33 -5.25
CA SER A 234 7.60 24.16 -6.43
C SER A 234 8.21 25.49 -6.01
N THR A 235 7.63 26.15 -5.01
CA THR A 235 8.15 27.43 -4.49
C THR A 235 9.57 27.30 -3.94
N VAL A 236 9.85 26.24 -3.16
CA VAL A 236 11.19 25.99 -2.62
C VAL A 236 12.21 25.74 -3.73
N LEU A 237 11.86 24.93 -4.73
CA LEU A 237 12.77 24.58 -5.83
C LEU A 237 13.01 25.75 -6.78
N ASP A 238 12.00 26.56 -7.07
CA ASP A 238 12.13 27.79 -7.86
C ASP A 238 13.14 28.74 -7.18
N ILE A 239 13.04 28.92 -5.87
CA ILE A 239 13.98 29.78 -5.15
C ILE A 239 15.38 29.16 -5.07
N TYR A 240 15.48 27.85 -4.88
CA TYR A 240 16.78 27.18 -4.76
C TYR A 240 17.55 27.14 -6.09
N SER A 241 16.90 26.78 -7.19
CA SER A 241 17.51 26.72 -8.53
C SER A 241 18.07 28.07 -8.99
N ASN A 242 17.42 29.15 -8.58
CA ASN A 242 17.85 30.52 -8.82
C ASN A 242 19.10 30.93 -8.01
N THR A 243 19.50 30.18 -6.98
CA THR A 243 20.63 30.52 -6.06
C THR A 243 21.92 29.75 -6.29
N LYS A 244 21.88 28.60 -6.96
CA LYS A 244 23.07 27.82 -7.32
C LYS A 244 22.84 27.05 -8.64
N PRO A 245 23.68 27.22 -9.67
CA PRO A 245 23.80 26.22 -10.72
C PRO A 245 24.66 25.10 -10.14
N THR A 246 24.11 23.90 -9.94
CA THR A 246 24.91 22.77 -9.47
C THR A 246 24.84 21.63 -10.45
N THR A 247 26.04 21.14 -10.78
CA THR A 247 26.39 19.82 -11.30
C THR A 247 25.94 18.72 -10.33
N LEU A 248 24.66 18.69 -9.99
CA LEU A 248 24.05 17.65 -9.19
C LEU A 248 24.06 16.36 -10.01
N GLY A 249 24.62 15.30 -9.43
CA GLY A 249 24.55 13.96 -9.99
C GLY A 249 23.11 13.50 -10.18
N LEU A 250 22.92 12.40 -10.90
CA LEU A 250 21.60 11.79 -11.05
C LEU A 250 21.00 11.43 -9.68
N PRO A 251 19.66 11.40 -9.56
CA PRO A 251 19.00 10.85 -8.38
C PRO A 251 19.53 9.46 -8.02
N VAL A 252 19.53 9.15 -6.73
CA VAL A 252 20.09 7.88 -6.24
C VAL A 252 19.37 6.70 -6.87
N ARG A 253 20.13 5.79 -7.48
CA ARG A 253 19.60 4.54 -8.03
C ARG A 253 19.20 3.63 -6.88
N VAL A 254 17.95 3.16 -6.90
CA VAL A 254 17.50 2.10 -6.00
C VAL A 254 17.98 0.75 -6.52
N SER A 255 18.28 -0.15 -5.60
CA SER A 255 18.53 -1.56 -5.89
C SER A 255 17.75 -2.38 -4.87
N TYR A 256 16.99 -3.34 -5.37
CA TYR A 256 16.42 -4.38 -4.54
C TYR A 256 17.38 -5.56 -4.56
N PRO A 257 17.64 -6.23 -3.42
CA PRO A 257 18.36 -7.49 -3.47
C PRO A 257 17.66 -8.39 -4.48
N ALA A 258 18.39 -8.89 -5.47
CA ALA A 258 17.87 -9.95 -6.30
C ALA A 258 17.48 -11.09 -5.35
N LEU A 259 16.21 -11.53 -5.43
CA LEU A 259 15.87 -12.84 -4.88
C LEU A 259 16.86 -13.82 -5.50
N THR A 260 17.47 -14.68 -4.69
CA THR A 260 18.45 -15.63 -5.23
C THR A 260 17.79 -16.48 -6.30
N ASP A 261 18.53 -16.95 -7.31
CA ASP A 261 17.97 -17.81 -8.37
C ASP A 261 17.24 -19.04 -7.79
N SER A 262 17.65 -19.53 -6.61
CA SER A 262 16.96 -20.61 -5.88
C SER A 262 15.59 -20.22 -5.32
N GLU A 263 15.43 -18.96 -4.87
CA GLU A 263 14.15 -18.42 -4.40
C GLU A 263 13.23 -18.13 -5.60
N TYR A 264 13.76 -17.55 -6.68
CA TYR A 264 13.00 -17.21 -7.89
C TYR A 264 12.52 -18.44 -8.67
N THR A 265 13.33 -19.50 -8.74
CA THR A 265 12.95 -20.76 -9.41
C THR A 265 11.94 -21.58 -8.61
N SER A 266 11.76 -21.30 -7.31
CA SER A 266 10.82 -22.02 -6.44
C SER A 266 9.42 -21.37 -6.33
N THR A 267 9.30 -20.06 -6.61
CA THR A 267 8.03 -19.33 -6.40
C THR A 267 7.52 -18.70 -7.69
N VAL A 268 6.51 -19.34 -8.30
CA VAL A 268 5.76 -18.80 -9.44
C VAL A 268 4.89 -17.59 -9.08
N LEU A 269 4.69 -17.31 -7.80
CA LEU A 269 3.86 -16.22 -7.28
C LEU A 269 4.72 -15.07 -6.74
N SER A 270 4.14 -13.87 -6.66
CA SER A 270 4.75 -12.70 -6.06
C SER A 270 3.76 -12.00 -5.13
N PHE A 271 4.03 -12.02 -3.82
CA PHE A 271 3.16 -11.43 -2.80
C PHE A 271 1.67 -11.78 -2.97
N PRO A 272 1.29 -13.07 -2.98
CA PRO A 272 -0.11 -13.45 -3.12
C PRO A 272 -0.93 -12.85 -1.97
N GLY A 273 -1.98 -12.09 -2.30
CA GLY A 273 -2.75 -11.32 -1.32
C GLY A 273 -3.90 -12.12 -0.70
N LYS A 274 -4.63 -12.86 -1.54
CA LYS A 274 -5.87 -13.58 -1.16
C LYS A 274 -6.02 -14.89 -1.93
N VAL A 275 -6.83 -15.78 -1.39
CA VAL A 275 -7.23 -17.05 -2.01
C VAL A 275 -8.73 -17.25 -1.88
N ALA A 276 -9.33 -17.96 -2.83
CA ALA A 276 -10.70 -18.47 -2.77
C ALA A 276 -10.74 -19.91 -3.30
N VAL A 277 -11.71 -20.70 -2.84
CA VAL A 277 -11.81 -22.13 -3.15
C VAL A 277 -13.15 -22.45 -3.81
N ASP A 278 -13.09 -23.25 -4.86
CA ASP A 278 -14.20 -24.01 -5.41
C ASP A 278 -14.03 -25.49 -5.04
N THR A 279 -14.64 -25.89 -3.93
CA THR A 279 -14.58 -27.28 -3.42
C THR A 279 -15.17 -28.30 -4.41
N ALA A 280 -16.25 -27.94 -5.12
CA ALA A 280 -16.95 -28.86 -6.00
C ALA A 280 -16.15 -29.10 -7.29
N GLY A 281 -15.70 -28.01 -7.92
CA GLY A 281 -14.85 -28.05 -9.12
C GLY A 281 -13.37 -28.34 -8.83
N ARG A 282 -12.98 -28.47 -7.55
CA ARG A 282 -11.60 -28.67 -7.09
C ARG A 282 -10.63 -27.61 -7.63
N ARG A 283 -11.04 -26.34 -7.63
CA ARG A 283 -10.19 -25.21 -8.07
C ARG A 283 -9.80 -24.33 -6.89
N LEU A 284 -8.60 -23.79 -6.98
CA LEU A 284 -8.07 -22.74 -6.13
C LEU A 284 -7.87 -21.49 -6.98
N PHE A 285 -8.43 -20.37 -6.52
CA PHE A 285 -8.22 -19.06 -7.12
C PHE A 285 -7.25 -18.28 -6.25
N ILE A 286 -6.18 -17.77 -6.85
CA ILE A 286 -5.10 -17.07 -6.16
C ILE A 286 -5.00 -15.66 -6.72
N SER A 287 -5.08 -14.68 -5.83
CA SER A 287 -4.80 -13.29 -6.15
C SER A 287 -3.29 -13.06 -6.05
N ASP A 288 -2.60 -13.13 -7.19
CA ASP A 288 -1.15 -12.99 -7.29
C ASP A 288 -0.79 -11.49 -7.43
N SER A 289 -0.98 -10.77 -6.32
CA SER A 289 -1.05 -9.32 -6.29
C SER A 289 0.22 -8.63 -6.79
N GLY A 290 1.40 -9.17 -6.48
CA GLY A 290 2.69 -8.63 -6.91
C GLY A 290 2.91 -8.76 -8.43
N ASN A 291 2.28 -9.74 -9.07
CA ASN A 291 2.32 -9.96 -10.52
C ASN A 291 1.13 -9.32 -11.27
N ASN A 292 0.16 -8.75 -10.54
CA ASN A 292 -1.04 -8.09 -11.10
C ASN A 292 -1.92 -9.04 -11.93
N ARG A 293 -2.15 -10.25 -11.44
CA ARG A 293 -2.93 -11.30 -12.12
C ARG A 293 -3.75 -12.14 -11.15
N ILE A 294 -4.71 -12.88 -11.68
CA ILE A 294 -5.35 -14.01 -11.00
C ILE A 294 -4.80 -15.31 -11.56
N VAL A 295 -4.42 -16.23 -10.69
CA VAL A 295 -3.97 -17.58 -11.06
C VAL A 295 -5.02 -18.58 -10.61
N VAL A 296 -5.35 -19.54 -11.47
CA VAL A 296 -6.28 -20.62 -11.18
C VAL A 296 -5.54 -21.94 -11.26
N THR A 297 -5.60 -22.72 -10.19
CA THR A 297 -5.03 -24.06 -10.11
C THR A 297 -6.09 -25.06 -9.68
N SER A 298 -5.80 -26.35 -9.79
CA SER A 298 -6.48 -27.35 -8.97
C SER A 298 -6.11 -27.18 -7.49
N LEU A 299 -6.87 -27.84 -6.60
CA LEU A 299 -6.56 -27.89 -5.17
C LEU A 299 -5.23 -28.59 -4.84
N ASP A 300 -4.68 -29.40 -5.75
CA ASP A 300 -3.35 -30.03 -5.61
C ASP A 300 -2.20 -29.20 -6.21
N GLY A 301 -2.49 -28.02 -6.78
CA GLY A 301 -1.48 -27.09 -7.28
C GLY A 301 -1.16 -27.23 -8.77
N SER A 302 -1.87 -28.08 -9.51
CA SER A 302 -1.75 -28.15 -10.96
C SER A 302 -2.30 -26.89 -11.62
N TYR A 303 -1.49 -26.22 -12.45
CA TYR A 303 -1.90 -25.02 -13.19
C TYR A 303 -3.09 -25.29 -14.10
N LEU A 304 -4.08 -24.39 -14.10
CA LEU A 304 -5.22 -24.44 -15.01
C LEU A 304 -5.24 -23.23 -15.95
N THR A 305 -5.16 -22.02 -15.40
CA THR A 305 -5.15 -20.79 -16.21
C THR A 305 -4.62 -19.59 -15.43
N GLN A 306 -4.33 -18.52 -16.15
CA GLN A 306 -3.96 -17.20 -15.64
C GLN A 306 -4.82 -16.15 -16.34
N ILE A 307 -5.17 -15.10 -15.59
CA ILE A 307 -6.02 -14.02 -16.06
C ILE A 307 -5.32 -12.70 -15.73
N GLY A 308 -4.94 -11.95 -16.77
CA GLY A 308 -4.11 -10.75 -16.67
C GLY A 308 -2.65 -10.98 -16.30
N GLY A 309 -1.92 -9.88 -16.05
CA GLY A 309 -0.46 -9.88 -15.87
C GLY A 309 0.32 -10.00 -17.19
N LEU A 310 1.65 -10.09 -17.10
CA LEU A 310 2.47 -10.46 -18.26
C LEU A 310 2.18 -11.92 -18.58
N GLN A 311 1.63 -12.18 -19.76
CA GLN A 311 1.44 -13.54 -20.23
C GLN A 311 2.75 -14.10 -20.74
N THR A 312 3.05 -15.32 -20.34
CA THR A 312 4.01 -16.18 -21.03
C THR A 312 3.38 -16.56 -22.37
N ARG A 313 3.90 -16.01 -23.48
CA ARG A 313 3.48 -16.47 -24.81
C ARG A 313 3.93 -17.91 -24.96
N LEU A 314 2.99 -18.85 -24.89
CA LEU A 314 3.21 -20.19 -25.39
C LEU A 314 3.40 -20.09 -26.90
N GLY A 315 4.66 -20.19 -27.34
CA GLY A 315 5.00 -20.31 -28.76
C GLY A 315 4.55 -21.65 -29.32
N PHE A 316 3.24 -21.87 -29.45
CA PHE A 316 2.73 -22.86 -30.40
C PHE A 316 2.41 -22.12 -31.69
N ARG A 317 3.36 -22.12 -32.64
CA ARG A 317 3.02 -21.82 -34.03
C ARG A 317 2.13 -22.96 -34.53
N SER A 318 0.88 -22.65 -34.86
CA SER A 318 -0.06 -23.57 -35.52
C SER A 318 0.30 -23.78 -37.00
N SER A 319 1.55 -24.16 -37.31
CA SER A 319 1.98 -24.38 -38.70
C SER A 319 2.81 -25.63 -38.95
N ASP A 320 3.12 -26.45 -37.94
CA ASP A 320 3.90 -27.68 -38.15
C ASP A 320 3.00 -28.92 -38.20
N VAL A 321 2.05 -28.95 -39.13
CA VAL A 321 1.47 -30.18 -39.68
C VAL A 321 1.13 -29.94 -41.16
N THR A 322 1.84 -30.65 -42.05
CA THR A 322 1.68 -30.77 -43.52
C THR A 322 2.19 -29.57 -44.36
N GLN A 323 3.00 -29.66 -45.42
CA GLN A 323 3.47 -30.73 -46.30
C GLN A 323 4.89 -30.42 -46.83
N GLN A 324 5.64 -31.47 -47.18
CA GLN A 324 6.74 -31.41 -48.16
C GLN A 324 6.21 -30.92 -49.52
N GLY A 325 6.97 -30.06 -50.22
CA GLY A 325 6.86 -29.93 -51.68
C GLY A 325 7.08 -28.54 -52.28
N HIS A 326 8.30 -28.31 -52.77
CA HIS A 326 8.67 -27.59 -54.00
C HIS A 326 8.34 -26.09 -54.20
N HIS A 327 9.45 -25.34 -54.41
CA HIS A 327 9.67 -24.20 -55.32
C HIS A 327 8.80 -22.92 -55.29
N GLY A 328 9.51 -21.78 -55.24
CA GLY A 328 9.25 -20.64 -56.16
C GLY A 328 8.94 -19.32 -55.46
N GLY A 329 9.68 -18.26 -55.80
CA GLY A 329 9.59 -16.95 -55.15
C GLY A 329 8.35 -16.11 -55.53
N GLY A 330 8.22 -14.96 -54.88
CA GLY A 330 7.29 -13.90 -55.28
C GLY A 330 6.57 -13.23 -54.12
N ALA A 331 6.92 -11.97 -53.85
CA ALA A 331 6.13 -11.05 -53.03
C ALA A 331 5.08 -10.32 -53.92
N PRO A 332 4.32 -9.32 -53.42
CA PRO A 332 3.01 -9.47 -52.78
C PRO A 332 1.91 -8.62 -53.45
N SER A 333 0.62 -8.83 -53.15
CA SER A 333 -0.39 -7.75 -53.05
C SER A 333 -1.82 -8.25 -52.86
N GLY A 334 -2.55 -7.60 -51.94
CA GLY A 334 -3.84 -6.99 -52.27
C GLY A 334 -5.12 -7.83 -52.09
N GLY A 335 -5.92 -7.44 -51.11
CA GLY A 335 -7.27 -6.96 -51.41
C GLY A 335 -8.43 -7.97 -51.37
N ASN A 336 -9.18 -7.83 -50.28
CA ASN A 336 -10.62 -7.54 -50.27
C ASN A 336 -11.66 -8.69 -50.30
N SER A 337 -12.56 -8.57 -49.31
CA SER A 337 -14.02 -8.77 -49.36
C SER A 337 -14.61 -10.09 -49.86
N GLY A 338 -15.52 -10.68 -49.06
CA GLY A 338 -16.45 -11.65 -49.62
C GLY A 338 -17.24 -12.46 -48.60
N SER A 339 -18.35 -11.89 -48.18
CA SER A 339 -19.50 -12.49 -47.51
C SER A 339 -19.88 -13.95 -47.83
N SER A 340 -20.43 -14.58 -46.77
CA SER A 340 -21.70 -15.32 -46.76
C SER A 340 -21.76 -16.84 -47.01
N SER A 341 -22.53 -17.44 -46.10
CA SER A 341 -23.54 -18.47 -46.30
C SER A 341 -23.11 -19.94 -46.25
N GLY A 342 -23.68 -20.60 -45.23
CA GLY A 342 -24.70 -21.62 -45.49
C GLY A 342 -24.22 -23.07 -45.49
N GLY A 343 -25.02 -23.91 -44.83
CA GLY A 343 -25.17 -25.29 -45.28
C GLY A 343 -24.86 -26.36 -44.24
N ALA A 344 -25.91 -26.72 -43.51
CA ALA A 344 -25.99 -27.96 -42.73
C ALA A 344 -25.83 -29.22 -43.59
N LYS A 345 -25.30 -30.30 -43.00
CA LYS A 345 -26.03 -31.58 -42.77
C LYS A 345 -25.09 -32.70 -42.30
N ALA A 346 -25.46 -33.27 -41.15
CA ALA A 346 -25.74 -34.68 -40.90
C ALA A 346 -24.97 -35.75 -41.71
N SER A 347 -24.30 -36.69 -41.03
CA SER A 347 -24.93 -37.95 -40.56
C SER A 347 -23.94 -39.11 -40.43
N SER A 348 -24.22 -39.92 -39.40
CA SER A 348 -24.14 -41.39 -39.35
C SER A 348 -22.78 -42.12 -39.44
N ALA A 349 -22.44 -42.68 -38.27
CA ALA A 349 -22.58 -44.10 -37.95
C ALA A 349 -21.40 -45.06 -38.14
N ALA A 350 -21.14 -45.73 -37.01
CA ALA A 350 -20.93 -47.16 -36.81
C ALA A 350 -19.64 -47.80 -37.35
N GLY A 351 -18.95 -48.53 -36.44
CA GLY A 351 -17.83 -49.37 -36.83
C GLY A 351 -17.07 -49.99 -35.67
N THR A 352 -17.77 -50.84 -34.93
CA THR A 352 -17.30 -51.85 -33.96
C THR A 352 -15.87 -52.42 -34.09
N LYS A 353 -15.31 -52.72 -32.90
CA LYS A 353 -14.84 -54.05 -32.40
C LYS A 353 -13.34 -54.29 -32.17
N THR A 354 -13.13 -54.93 -31.00
CA THR A 354 -12.05 -55.88 -30.60
C THR A 354 -10.67 -55.28 -30.32
N GLY A 355 -9.94 -55.64 -29.27
CA GLY A 355 -10.10 -56.67 -28.24
C GLY A 355 -8.79 -56.82 -27.45
N SER A 356 -8.87 -57.57 -26.34
CA SER A 356 -7.79 -58.08 -25.45
C SER A 356 -7.00 -57.03 -24.65
N ALA A 357 -7.06 -56.97 -23.32
CA ALA A 357 -6.88 -57.97 -22.25
C ALA A 357 -5.44 -58.45 -22.08
N SER A 358 -4.80 -58.04 -20.98
CA SER A 358 -4.08 -58.94 -20.08
C SER A 358 -3.82 -58.21 -18.76
N GLY A 359 -4.30 -58.83 -17.68
CA GLY A 359 -3.97 -58.43 -16.32
C GLY A 359 -2.71 -59.15 -15.85
N SER A 360 -2.17 -58.71 -14.72
CA SER A 360 -1.71 -59.63 -13.69
C SER A 360 -1.67 -58.93 -12.33
N THR A 361 -2.22 -59.67 -11.39
CA THR A 361 -2.34 -59.45 -9.96
C THR A 361 -1.04 -59.73 -9.22
N SER A 362 -0.92 -59.15 -8.03
CA SER A 362 -0.76 -59.87 -6.74
C SER A 362 0.43 -59.47 -5.85
N VAL A 363 0.04 -59.11 -4.61
CA VAL A 363 0.52 -59.65 -3.32
C VAL A 363 1.63 -58.95 -2.54
N SER A 364 1.32 -58.94 -1.24
CA SER A 364 1.89 -58.40 0.00
C SER A 364 3.27 -58.91 0.42
N GLY A 365 3.92 -58.18 1.35
CA GLY A 365 4.97 -58.74 2.21
C GLY A 365 5.51 -57.75 3.23
N SER A 366 5.25 -58.03 4.52
CA SER A 366 5.76 -57.40 5.73
C SER A 366 7.03 -58.09 6.26
N ALA A 367 7.99 -57.35 6.83
CA ALA A 367 8.90 -57.73 7.94
C ALA A 367 9.79 -56.51 8.29
N SER A 368 9.82 -55.95 9.51
CA SER A 368 10.37 -56.46 10.77
C SER A 368 11.90 -56.68 10.75
N GLY A 369 12.63 -55.83 11.48
CA GLY A 369 14.06 -56.01 11.78
C GLY A 369 14.57 -54.95 12.78
N THR A 370 14.67 -55.35 14.04
CA THR A 370 15.16 -54.60 15.22
C THR A 370 16.70 -54.60 15.31
N ILE A 371 17.22 -53.96 16.38
CA ILE A 371 18.61 -53.84 16.89
C ILE A 371 19.23 -52.47 16.51
N GLY A 372 19.66 -51.58 17.39
CA GLY A 372 19.92 -51.63 18.84
C GLY A 372 21.20 -50.82 19.13
N GLY A 373 21.16 -49.91 20.12
CA GLY A 373 22.36 -49.31 20.75
C GLY A 373 22.72 -47.87 20.36
N GLY A 374 22.50 -46.91 21.27
CA GLY A 374 23.10 -45.57 21.24
C GLY A 374 24.55 -45.56 21.76
N PRO A 375 25.09 -44.47 22.34
CA PRO A 375 24.62 -43.08 22.33
C PRO A 375 25.72 -42.03 21.94
N GLY A 376 25.27 -40.81 21.64
CA GLY A 376 25.86 -39.52 22.04
C GLY A 376 27.32 -39.19 21.70
N VAL A 377 27.52 -38.20 20.82
CA VAL A 377 28.65 -37.25 20.96
C VAL A 377 28.19 -35.82 20.67
N THR A 378 28.54 -34.97 21.64
CA THR A 378 28.27 -33.56 21.83
C THR A 378 29.08 -32.66 20.87
N ILE A 379 28.47 -31.53 20.54
CA ILE A 379 29.02 -30.36 19.83
C ILE A 379 30.23 -29.79 20.58
N LYS A 380 31.30 -29.41 19.86
CA LYS A 380 32.23 -28.37 20.30
C LYS A 380 32.54 -27.37 19.18
N SER A 381 32.26 -26.13 19.52
CA SER A 381 32.74 -24.89 18.92
C SER A 381 34.24 -24.71 19.08
N ALA A 382 34.87 -23.97 18.16
CA ALA A 382 36.02 -23.12 18.47
C ALA A 382 36.19 -22.03 17.39
N LEU A 383 36.17 -20.78 17.85
CA LEU A 383 36.73 -19.62 17.16
C LEU A 383 38.24 -19.76 16.98
N GLY A 384 38.78 -19.11 15.96
CA GLY A 384 40.21 -18.80 15.87
C GLY A 384 40.49 -17.99 14.60
N GLY A 385 40.48 -16.67 14.72
CA GLY A 385 41.03 -15.79 13.68
C GLY A 385 42.55 -15.78 13.70
N LEU A 386 43.17 -15.29 12.62
CA LEU A 386 44.40 -14.50 12.61
C LEU A 386 44.62 -13.96 11.18
N GLY A 387 44.98 -12.69 11.10
CA GLY A 387 45.21 -11.97 9.85
C GLY A 387 46.61 -12.20 9.26
N GLY A 388 46.79 -11.70 8.04
CA GLY A 388 48.08 -11.63 7.37
C GLY A 388 47.96 -11.20 5.90
N HIS A 389 48.11 -9.90 5.64
CA HIS A 389 48.66 -9.35 4.39
C HIS A 389 49.99 -8.64 4.77
N PRO A 390 50.96 -8.40 3.87
CA PRO A 390 50.80 -8.17 2.42
C PRO A 390 51.84 -8.86 1.51
N GLY A 391 51.64 -8.82 0.19
CA GLY A 391 52.64 -9.26 -0.78
C GLY A 391 52.15 -9.14 -2.22
N SER A 392 52.53 -8.04 -2.86
CA SER A 392 52.32 -7.72 -4.27
C SER A 392 53.15 -8.60 -5.20
N HIS A 393 52.52 -9.22 -6.21
CA HIS A 393 53.14 -9.42 -7.52
C HIS A 393 52.05 -9.43 -8.61
N SER A 394 52.25 -8.53 -9.56
CA SER A 394 51.53 -8.43 -10.83
C SER A 394 51.95 -9.58 -11.75
N ASP A 395 50.98 -10.28 -12.34
CA ASP A 395 51.11 -10.80 -13.69
C ASP A 395 49.73 -10.83 -14.35
N GLY A 396 49.65 -10.17 -15.50
CA GLY A 396 48.45 -10.10 -16.32
C GLY A 396 48.33 -11.36 -17.17
N SER A 397 47.17 -12.01 -17.09
CA SER A 397 46.66 -12.84 -18.17
C SER A 397 45.14 -12.73 -18.20
N THR A 398 44.66 -12.12 -19.27
CA THR A 398 43.28 -12.03 -19.71
C THR A 398 42.62 -13.41 -19.80
N SER A 399 41.62 -13.68 -18.97
CA SER A 399 40.63 -14.73 -19.22
C SER A 399 39.33 -14.44 -18.47
N GLY A 400 38.35 -13.90 -19.22
CA GLY A 400 36.92 -14.09 -19.00
C GLY A 400 36.33 -13.66 -17.67
N ASP A 401 36.01 -12.37 -17.55
CA ASP A 401 34.97 -11.90 -16.63
C ASP A 401 33.66 -12.63 -16.99
N ALA A 402 33.35 -13.69 -16.24
CA ALA A 402 32.00 -14.17 -16.08
C ALA A 402 31.26 -13.09 -15.28
N PHE A 403 30.68 -12.12 -15.99
CA PHE A 403 29.65 -11.24 -15.46
C PHE A 403 28.62 -12.13 -14.77
N SER A 404 28.62 -12.15 -13.43
CA SER A 404 27.43 -12.52 -12.69
C SER A 404 26.37 -11.53 -13.13
N ARG A 405 25.42 -12.01 -13.94
CA ARG A 405 24.27 -11.23 -14.38
C ARG A 405 23.45 -10.92 -13.14
N ASP A 406 23.73 -9.77 -12.52
CA ASP A 406 22.84 -9.16 -11.55
C ASP A 406 21.50 -8.97 -12.26
N VAL A 407 20.50 -9.75 -11.87
CA VAL A 407 19.13 -9.60 -12.37
C VAL A 407 18.58 -8.31 -11.75
N PHE A 408 18.75 -7.22 -12.47
CA PHE A 408 18.16 -5.94 -12.11
C PHE A 408 16.65 -6.03 -12.28
N MET A 409 15.90 -5.69 -11.23
CA MET A 409 14.50 -5.28 -11.37
C MET A 409 14.46 -3.90 -12.05
N THR A 410 14.76 -3.83 -13.35
CA THR A 410 14.65 -2.60 -14.15
C THR A 410 13.23 -2.41 -14.69
N ALA A 411 12.69 -1.21 -14.40
CA ALA A 411 11.58 -0.49 -15.06
C ALA A 411 10.10 -0.88 -14.76
N PRO A 412 9.18 0.12 -14.71
CA PRO A 412 7.78 -0.05 -14.33
C PRO A 412 6.86 -0.53 -15.48
N SER A 413 5.78 -1.22 -15.09
CA SER A 413 4.43 -1.09 -15.67
C SER A 413 3.86 -2.07 -16.71
N GLU A 414 4.56 -3.00 -17.36
CA GLU A 414 3.89 -3.71 -18.48
C GLU A 414 2.79 -4.72 -18.07
N SER A 415 2.79 -5.25 -16.84
CA SER A 415 1.74 -6.19 -16.37
C SER A 415 0.54 -5.52 -15.70
N ALA A 416 0.73 -4.33 -15.10
CA ALA A 416 -0.30 -3.66 -14.31
C ALA A 416 -1.14 -2.74 -15.21
N GLY A 417 -2.45 -2.90 -15.19
CA GLY A 417 -3.34 -2.09 -16.03
C GLY A 417 -4.78 -2.19 -15.62
N PHE A 418 -5.64 -1.51 -16.37
CA PHE A 418 -7.08 -1.50 -16.14
C PHE A 418 -7.79 -1.70 -17.48
N ALA A 419 -7.92 -2.96 -17.88
CA ALA A 419 -8.55 -3.37 -19.13
C ALA A 419 -9.48 -4.55 -18.87
N ASP A 420 -10.69 -4.48 -19.40
CA ASP A 420 -11.64 -5.60 -19.53
C ASP A 420 -11.33 -6.38 -20.82
N GLY A 421 -12.02 -7.51 -21.05
CA GLY A 421 -11.88 -8.30 -22.27
C GLY A 421 -11.75 -9.79 -22.01
N THR A 422 -11.02 -10.49 -22.87
CA THR A 422 -10.69 -11.91 -22.65
C THR A 422 -9.74 -12.08 -21.46
N PHE A 423 -9.49 -13.31 -21.04
CA PHE A 423 -8.47 -13.59 -20.01
C PHE A 423 -7.06 -13.09 -20.39
N GLU A 424 -6.77 -13.00 -21.70
CA GLU A 424 -5.49 -12.53 -22.23
C GLU A 424 -5.39 -11.00 -22.27
N ASP A 425 -6.49 -10.33 -22.58
CA ASP A 425 -6.54 -8.86 -22.70
C ASP A 425 -6.72 -8.17 -21.36
N ALA A 426 -7.39 -8.85 -20.42
CA ALA A 426 -7.70 -8.27 -19.12
C ALA A 426 -6.44 -7.84 -18.38
N ARG A 427 -6.50 -6.71 -17.68
CA ARG A 427 -5.42 -6.22 -16.83
C ARG A 427 -5.96 -5.86 -15.45
N PHE A 428 -5.18 -6.19 -14.43
CA PHE A 428 -5.42 -5.84 -13.03
C PHE A 428 -4.29 -4.96 -12.49
N ARG A 429 -4.48 -4.41 -11.31
CA ARG A 429 -3.45 -3.69 -10.55
C ARG A 429 -3.57 -4.06 -9.08
N SER A 430 -2.65 -4.91 -8.63
CA SER A 430 -2.58 -5.42 -7.26
C SER A 430 -3.94 -5.93 -6.75
N PRO A 431 -4.58 -6.89 -7.45
CA PRO A 431 -5.85 -7.45 -7.00
C PRO A 431 -5.71 -8.05 -5.59
N GLN A 432 -6.78 -8.02 -4.81
CA GLN A 432 -6.86 -8.57 -3.45
C GLN A 432 -8.06 -9.52 -3.35
N GLY A 433 -9.13 -9.13 -2.67
CA GLY A 433 -10.30 -9.94 -2.33
C GLY A 433 -10.89 -10.75 -3.48
N LEU A 434 -11.35 -11.96 -3.15
CA LEU A 434 -11.89 -12.94 -4.09
C LEU A 434 -13.16 -13.55 -3.52
N ALA A 435 -14.28 -13.45 -4.23
CA ALA A 435 -15.52 -14.16 -3.90
C ALA A 435 -16.01 -15.01 -5.07
N TYR A 436 -15.95 -16.34 -4.90
CA TYR A 436 -16.44 -17.28 -5.91
C TYR A 436 -17.94 -17.55 -5.75
N ASN A 437 -18.69 -17.42 -6.84
CA ASN A 437 -20.10 -17.77 -6.92
C ASN A 437 -20.28 -19.06 -7.72
N LYS A 438 -20.41 -20.17 -7.00
CA LYS A 438 -20.59 -21.52 -7.56
C LYS A 438 -21.82 -21.68 -8.45
N ASN A 439 -22.88 -20.89 -8.25
CA ASN A 439 -24.12 -21.05 -9.00
C ASN A 439 -23.99 -20.49 -10.42
N LYS A 440 -23.20 -19.43 -10.58
CA LYS A 440 -22.97 -18.78 -11.87
C LYS A 440 -21.69 -19.24 -12.55
N ASP A 441 -20.75 -19.79 -11.78
CA ASP A 441 -19.36 -20.01 -12.15
C ASP A 441 -18.64 -18.70 -12.48
N GLU A 442 -18.74 -17.75 -11.55
CA GLU A 442 -18.16 -16.41 -11.64
C GLU A 442 -17.30 -16.14 -10.40
N LEU A 443 -16.22 -15.38 -10.58
CA LEU A 443 -15.36 -14.91 -9.50
C LEU A 443 -15.37 -13.39 -9.47
N ILE A 444 -15.84 -12.80 -8.38
CA ILE A 444 -15.68 -11.37 -8.15
C ILE A 444 -14.29 -11.12 -7.56
N VAL A 445 -13.58 -10.17 -8.15
CA VAL A 445 -12.24 -9.74 -7.79
C VAL A 445 -12.29 -8.30 -7.34
N VAL A 446 -11.71 -8.04 -6.17
CA VAL A 446 -11.42 -6.67 -5.72
C VAL A 446 -10.08 -6.26 -6.32
N ASP A 447 -10.14 -5.44 -7.36
CA ASP A 447 -8.96 -4.90 -8.05
C ASP A 447 -8.50 -3.62 -7.35
N THR A 448 -7.94 -3.79 -6.14
CA THR A 448 -7.67 -2.73 -5.17
C THR A 448 -6.89 -1.55 -5.75
N GLY A 449 -5.83 -1.82 -6.52
CA GLY A 449 -5.00 -0.75 -7.10
C GLY A 449 -5.70 0.03 -8.22
N ASN A 450 -6.70 -0.56 -8.88
CA ASN A 450 -7.58 0.15 -9.82
C ASN A 450 -8.84 0.71 -9.14
N LYS A 451 -9.03 0.42 -7.85
CA LYS A 451 -10.23 0.79 -7.07
C LYS A 451 -11.52 0.31 -7.73
N ALA A 452 -11.51 -0.92 -8.23
CA ALA A 452 -12.61 -1.48 -9.02
C ALA A 452 -13.04 -2.86 -8.51
N LEU A 453 -14.31 -3.20 -8.75
CA LEU A 453 -14.80 -4.56 -8.65
C LEU A 453 -14.86 -5.13 -10.07
N ARG A 454 -14.22 -6.28 -10.26
CA ARG A 454 -14.14 -6.99 -11.54
C ARG A 454 -14.86 -8.33 -11.39
N VAL A 455 -15.51 -8.78 -12.44
CA VAL A 455 -16.06 -10.13 -12.52
C VAL A 455 -15.29 -10.90 -13.57
N ILE A 456 -14.83 -12.09 -13.19
CA ILE A 456 -14.28 -13.10 -14.08
C ILE A 456 -15.39 -14.13 -14.32
N ARG A 457 -15.73 -14.34 -15.59
CA ARG A 457 -16.73 -15.32 -16.00
C ARG A 457 -16.01 -16.48 -16.69
N PHE A 458 -16.04 -17.66 -16.07
CA PHE A 458 -15.28 -18.81 -16.58
C PHE A 458 -15.94 -19.48 -17.79
N LYS A 459 -17.27 -19.35 -17.94
CA LYS A 459 -18.01 -19.95 -19.06
C LYS A 459 -17.70 -19.33 -20.42
N ASP A 460 -17.44 -18.03 -20.47
CA ASP A 460 -17.17 -17.28 -21.70
C ASP A 460 -15.73 -16.77 -21.81
N GLY A 461 -14.90 -16.97 -20.77
CA GLY A 461 -13.50 -16.57 -20.77
C GLY A 461 -13.30 -15.05 -20.70
N SER A 462 -14.25 -14.32 -20.07
CA SER A 462 -14.26 -12.86 -20.04
C SER A 462 -14.03 -12.25 -18.66
N VAL A 463 -13.54 -11.02 -18.67
CA VAL A 463 -13.43 -10.13 -17.51
C VAL A 463 -14.19 -8.84 -17.80
N SER A 464 -15.00 -8.39 -16.85
CA SER A 464 -15.69 -7.11 -16.94
C SER A 464 -15.62 -6.33 -15.63
N THR A 465 -15.68 -5.00 -15.73
CA THR A 465 -15.84 -4.13 -14.56
C THR A 465 -17.30 -4.05 -14.16
N VAL A 466 -17.60 -4.31 -12.88
CA VAL A 466 -18.98 -4.30 -12.33
C VAL A 466 -19.18 -3.25 -11.23
N GLY A 467 -18.12 -2.58 -10.80
CA GLY A 467 -18.19 -1.47 -9.86
C GLY A 467 -16.92 -0.63 -9.86
N LEU A 468 -17.06 0.67 -9.61
CA LEU A 468 -15.96 1.63 -9.50
C LEU A 468 -16.03 2.39 -8.17
N GLY A 469 -14.89 2.46 -7.47
CA GLY A 469 -14.72 3.21 -6.23
C GLY A 469 -14.24 4.64 -6.46
N SER A 470 -14.08 5.38 -5.36
CA SER A 470 -13.74 6.80 -5.41
C SER A 470 -12.29 6.98 -5.84
N LYS A 471 -12.06 7.83 -6.85
CA LYS A 471 -10.69 8.16 -7.27
C LYS A 471 -9.90 8.90 -6.18
N GLU A 472 -10.59 9.65 -5.33
CA GLU A 472 -10.03 10.33 -4.18
C GLU A 472 -10.11 9.43 -2.93
N SER A 473 -8.94 8.97 -2.44
CA SER A 473 -8.83 8.40 -1.11
C SER A 473 -8.73 9.57 -0.12
N ARG A 474 -9.82 9.91 0.55
CA ARG A 474 -9.79 10.89 1.64
C ARG A 474 -10.15 10.18 2.94
N PRO A 475 -9.19 9.99 3.87
CA PRO A 475 -9.53 9.56 5.22
C PRO A 475 -10.58 10.50 5.81
N GLY A 476 -11.73 9.97 6.24
CA GLY A 476 -12.75 10.74 6.97
C GLY A 476 -13.58 11.76 6.16
N MET A 477 -13.60 11.72 4.82
CA MET A 477 -14.51 12.59 4.04
C MET A 477 -15.83 11.89 3.70
N GLN A 478 -16.93 12.59 3.96
CA GLN A 478 -18.32 12.12 3.82
C GLN A 478 -18.61 11.56 2.42
N ALA A 479 -18.97 10.28 2.34
CA ALA A 479 -19.88 9.84 1.28
C ALA A 479 -21.25 10.44 1.62
N VAL A 480 -21.67 11.46 0.88
CA VAL A 480 -22.98 12.10 1.06
C VAL A 480 -24.05 11.05 0.71
N SER A 481 -24.73 10.52 1.72
CA SER A 481 -25.92 9.70 1.54
C SER A 481 -27.09 10.63 1.22
N ASN A 482 -27.48 10.75 -0.04
CA ASN A 482 -28.81 11.28 -0.32
C ASN A 482 -29.81 10.13 -0.24
N GLY A 483 -30.70 10.24 0.75
CA GLY A 483 -31.86 9.37 0.92
C GLY A 483 -32.79 9.38 -0.30
N PHE A 484 -33.59 8.32 -0.37
CA PHE A 484 -34.55 7.97 -1.41
C PHE A 484 -35.33 9.11 -2.07
N GLY A 485 -35.48 9.00 -3.40
CA GLY A 485 -36.58 9.59 -4.16
C GLY A 485 -36.13 10.35 -5.41
N ASP A 486 -36.12 9.69 -6.57
CA ASP A 486 -36.92 10.07 -7.75
C ASP A 486 -36.41 9.38 -9.03
N ARG A 487 -37.33 8.80 -9.80
CA ARG A 487 -37.08 8.17 -11.10
C ARG A 487 -37.09 9.26 -12.17
N ARG A 488 -35.94 9.82 -12.53
CA ARG A 488 -35.67 10.28 -13.91
C ARG A 488 -34.20 10.65 -14.11
N ARG A 489 -33.69 10.17 -15.24
CA ARG A 489 -32.32 10.26 -15.71
C ARG A 489 -32.08 11.65 -16.33
N THR A 490 -31.16 12.43 -15.76
CA THR A 490 -30.37 13.43 -16.50
C THR A 490 -29.06 13.70 -15.78
N VAL A 491 -27.98 13.72 -16.56
CA VAL A 491 -26.58 13.80 -16.16
C VAL A 491 -26.25 15.22 -15.70
N ALA A 492 -26.00 15.43 -14.40
CA ALA A 492 -25.07 16.40 -13.83
C ALA A 492 -25.11 16.30 -12.28
N ASN A 493 -23.97 15.97 -11.68
CA ASN A 493 -23.67 16.22 -10.27
C ASN A 493 -24.51 15.52 -9.18
N THR A 494 -24.78 14.22 -9.33
CA THR A 494 -25.22 13.36 -8.22
C THR A 494 -24.04 12.50 -7.75
N SER A 495 -23.57 12.74 -6.52
CA SER A 495 -22.53 11.95 -5.88
C SER A 495 -23.05 10.54 -5.59
N ILE A 496 -22.78 9.61 -6.52
CA ILE A 496 -22.98 8.17 -6.29
C ILE A 496 -22.18 7.78 -5.04
N PRO A 497 -22.76 7.08 -4.05
CA PRO A 497 -22.02 6.53 -2.92
C PRO A 497 -20.83 5.73 -3.44
N SER A 498 -19.62 6.09 -3.02
CA SER A 498 -18.40 5.51 -3.58
C SER A 498 -17.50 5.03 -2.45
N TYR A 499 -17.19 3.73 -2.48
CA TYR A 499 -16.25 3.10 -1.55
C TYR A 499 -14.81 3.55 -1.88
N SER A 500 -13.93 3.54 -0.88
CA SER A 500 -12.54 3.99 -1.00
C SER A 500 -11.59 2.83 -0.65
N SER A 501 -10.68 2.51 -1.58
CA SER A 501 -9.68 1.45 -1.40
C SER A 501 -10.31 0.10 -0.99
N PRO A 502 -11.16 -0.51 -1.85
CA PRO A 502 -11.79 -1.78 -1.51
C PRO A 502 -10.73 -2.86 -1.29
N TRP A 503 -10.93 -3.77 -0.33
CA TRP A 503 -9.91 -4.75 0.03
C TRP A 503 -10.36 -6.20 -0.11
N ASP A 504 -11.45 -6.57 0.56
CA ASP A 504 -11.96 -7.94 0.52
C ASP A 504 -13.46 -8.01 0.24
N ILE A 505 -13.89 -9.13 -0.30
CA ILE A 505 -15.29 -9.36 -0.67
C ILE A 505 -15.70 -10.79 -0.34
N ALA A 506 -16.93 -10.96 0.15
CA ALA A 506 -17.51 -12.27 0.41
C ALA A 506 -18.95 -12.35 -0.13
N TYR A 507 -19.31 -13.53 -0.64
CA TYR A 507 -20.68 -13.84 -1.05
C TYR A 507 -21.39 -14.65 0.03
N GLY A 508 -22.60 -14.25 0.38
CA GLY A 508 -23.43 -14.98 1.33
C GLY A 508 -24.78 -14.30 1.51
N GLN A 509 -25.76 -15.02 2.07
CA GLN A 509 -27.10 -14.47 2.33
C GLN A 509 -27.76 -13.81 1.10
N GLY A 510 -27.42 -14.27 -0.12
CA GLY A 510 -27.97 -13.78 -1.38
C GLY A 510 -27.32 -12.53 -1.97
N THR A 511 -26.29 -11.96 -1.34
CA THR A 511 -25.64 -10.71 -1.76
C THR A 511 -24.12 -10.74 -1.55
N TYR A 512 -23.40 -9.72 -1.99
CA TYR A 512 -21.97 -9.55 -1.72
C TYR A 512 -21.75 -8.49 -0.65
N PHE A 513 -20.80 -8.76 0.24
CA PHE A 513 -20.34 -7.83 1.25
C PHE A 513 -18.89 -7.47 0.97
N LEU A 514 -18.58 -6.18 1.04
CA LEU A 514 -17.31 -5.59 0.64
C LEU A 514 -16.74 -4.78 1.81
N THR A 515 -15.43 -4.89 2.05
CA THR A 515 -14.73 -4.00 2.97
C THR A 515 -14.07 -2.85 2.24
N SER A 516 -14.17 -1.67 2.85
CA SER A 516 -13.62 -0.41 2.35
C SER A 516 -12.76 0.23 3.44
N PRO A 517 -11.54 -0.29 3.68
CA PRO A 517 -10.65 0.26 4.71
C PRO A 517 -10.28 1.72 4.48
N GLY A 518 -10.33 2.21 3.25
CA GLY A 518 -10.11 3.63 2.96
C GLY A 518 -11.21 4.56 3.47
N SER A 519 -12.39 4.04 3.79
CA SER A 519 -13.49 4.80 4.39
C SER A 519 -13.94 4.25 5.75
N ASN A 520 -13.23 3.27 6.32
CA ASN A 520 -13.57 2.59 7.58
C ASN A 520 -14.98 1.98 7.59
N GLN A 521 -15.38 1.33 6.47
CA GLN A 521 -16.76 0.89 6.27
C GLN A 521 -16.87 -0.51 5.68
N VAL A 522 -18.06 -1.09 5.89
CA VAL A 522 -18.53 -2.31 5.23
C VAL A 522 -19.70 -1.94 4.33
N TRP A 523 -19.72 -2.51 3.12
CA TRP A 523 -20.65 -2.20 2.04
C TRP A 523 -21.36 -3.47 1.56
N MET A 524 -22.53 -3.29 0.96
CA MET A 524 -23.24 -4.32 0.20
C MET A 524 -23.17 -3.99 -1.28
N PHE A 525 -23.06 -5.04 -2.11
CA PHE A 525 -22.95 -4.93 -3.55
C PHE A 525 -23.78 -6.02 -4.24
N ASP A 526 -24.53 -5.63 -5.26
CA ASP A 526 -25.19 -6.55 -6.18
C ASP A 526 -24.65 -6.36 -7.61
N PRO A 527 -23.88 -7.34 -8.15
CA PRO A 527 -23.30 -7.23 -9.48
C PRO A 527 -24.34 -7.29 -10.62
N ASN A 528 -25.58 -7.70 -10.36
CA ASN A 528 -26.61 -7.76 -11.40
C ASN A 528 -27.23 -6.39 -11.66
N THR A 529 -27.47 -5.64 -10.59
CA THR A 529 -28.09 -4.31 -10.64
C THR A 529 -27.04 -3.20 -10.66
N GLY A 530 -25.81 -3.50 -10.23
CA GLY A 530 -24.78 -2.50 -9.96
C GLY A 530 -25.04 -1.71 -8.68
N ASP A 531 -26.05 -2.09 -7.89
CA ASP A 531 -26.37 -1.40 -6.64
C ASP A 531 -25.26 -1.61 -5.63
N ILE A 532 -24.81 -0.50 -5.04
CA ILE A 532 -23.80 -0.48 -4.00
C ILE A 532 -24.19 0.52 -2.93
N ARG A 533 -24.21 0.04 -1.68
CA ARG A 533 -24.65 0.84 -0.55
C ARG A 533 -23.84 0.53 0.70
N GLN A 534 -23.66 1.55 1.52
CA GLN A 534 -23.06 1.38 2.82
C GLN A 534 -23.95 0.47 3.66
N LEU A 535 -23.34 -0.55 4.27
CA LEU A 535 -24.00 -1.42 5.24
C LEU A 535 -23.77 -0.90 6.66
N SER A 536 -22.50 -0.65 7.00
CA SER A 536 -22.09 -0.33 8.36
C SER A 536 -20.84 0.54 8.37
N GLY A 537 -20.66 1.28 9.47
CA GLY A 537 -19.49 2.10 9.73
C GLY A 537 -19.74 3.58 9.47
N ARG A 538 -19.50 4.42 10.47
CA ARG A 538 -19.65 5.86 10.36
C ARG A 538 -18.51 6.42 9.48
N PRO A 539 -18.77 7.36 8.55
CA PRO A 539 -17.74 7.96 7.70
C PRO A 539 -16.89 8.98 8.49
N LEU A 540 -16.23 8.51 9.55
CA LEU A 540 -15.31 9.26 10.40
C LEU A 540 -13.92 8.60 10.38
N GLY A 541 -12.96 9.26 11.02
CA GLY A 541 -11.65 8.68 11.30
C GLY A 541 -11.76 7.35 12.07
N PRO A 542 -10.69 6.54 12.01
CA PRO A 542 -10.68 5.17 12.53
C PRO A 542 -11.05 5.12 14.02
N GLY A 543 -11.69 4.05 14.46
CA GLY A 543 -12.08 3.83 15.85
C GLY A 543 -12.73 2.47 16.07
N LEU A 544 -12.99 2.13 17.33
CA LEU A 544 -13.60 0.87 17.76
C LEU A 544 -14.90 1.16 18.53
N ALA A 545 -16.04 1.21 17.84
CA ALA A 545 -17.33 1.37 18.51
C ALA A 545 -18.36 0.37 17.98
N ASP A 546 -18.98 -0.34 18.91
CA ASP A 546 -20.09 -1.27 18.70
C ASP A 546 -21.43 -0.51 18.63
N THR A 547 -22.47 -1.17 18.13
CA THR A 547 -23.82 -0.57 18.02
C THR A 547 -24.94 -1.57 18.25
N GLU A 548 -26.07 -1.00 18.65
CA GLU A 548 -27.37 -1.67 18.67
C GLU A 548 -28.36 -0.85 17.84
N ASN A 549 -29.19 -1.55 17.05
CA ASN A 549 -30.28 -0.99 16.24
C ASN A 549 -29.91 0.05 15.15
N ASP A 550 -28.61 0.33 14.95
CA ASP A 550 -28.10 1.20 13.89
C ASP A 550 -26.69 0.75 13.47
N LEU A 551 -26.58 0.11 12.31
CA LEU A 551 -25.29 -0.33 11.77
C LEU A 551 -24.39 0.85 11.35
N THR A 552 -24.95 2.02 11.07
CA THR A 552 -24.20 3.18 10.57
C THR A 552 -23.47 3.95 11.67
N ALA A 553 -23.88 3.79 12.93
CA ALA A 553 -23.21 4.39 14.08
C ALA A 553 -21.89 3.69 14.47
N ALA A 554 -21.64 2.47 13.97
CA ALA A 554 -20.46 1.69 14.32
C ALA A 554 -19.18 2.39 13.87
N ARG A 555 -18.08 2.20 14.59
CA ARG A 555 -16.77 2.69 14.17
C ARG A 555 -15.85 1.50 13.93
N PHE A 556 -15.20 1.52 12.78
CA PHE A 556 -14.16 0.60 12.37
C PHE A 556 -12.82 1.34 12.21
N ALA A 557 -11.74 0.59 12.21
CA ALA A 557 -10.39 1.03 11.97
C ALA A 557 -9.76 0.12 10.91
N MET A 558 -10.04 0.46 9.65
CA MET A 558 -9.63 -0.30 8.47
C MET A 558 -10.15 -1.77 8.46
N PRO A 559 -11.46 -1.99 8.23
CA PRO A 559 -11.97 -3.34 8.03
C PRO A 559 -11.35 -3.92 6.75
N THR A 560 -10.81 -5.14 6.81
CA THR A 560 -10.10 -5.76 5.68
C THR A 560 -10.70 -7.10 5.33
N GLY A 561 -10.34 -8.20 5.99
CA GLY A 561 -10.88 -9.52 5.69
C GLY A 561 -12.35 -9.62 6.04
N ILE A 562 -13.17 -10.24 5.18
CA ILE A 562 -14.61 -10.42 5.42
C ILE A 562 -15.07 -11.83 5.10
N CYS A 563 -15.99 -12.37 5.89
CA CYS A 563 -16.65 -13.63 5.61
C CYS A 563 -18.10 -13.63 6.09
N VAL A 564 -18.91 -14.58 5.60
CA VAL A 564 -20.36 -14.59 5.83
C VAL A 564 -20.78 -16.00 6.24
N THR A 565 -21.39 -16.13 7.41
CA THR A 565 -22.10 -17.35 7.82
C THR A 565 -23.57 -17.27 7.43
N LYS A 566 -24.36 -18.30 7.73
CA LYS A 566 -25.81 -18.29 7.47
C LYS A 566 -26.53 -17.11 8.15
N THR A 567 -26.00 -16.63 9.26
CA THR A 567 -26.68 -15.68 10.16
C THR A 567 -25.95 -14.35 10.29
N HIS A 568 -24.63 -14.32 10.16
CA HIS A 568 -23.83 -13.14 10.47
C HIS A 568 -22.80 -12.83 9.37
N VAL A 569 -22.40 -11.57 9.32
CA VAL A 569 -21.23 -11.12 8.57
C VAL A 569 -20.12 -10.86 9.59
N PHE A 570 -18.90 -11.31 9.29
CA PHE A 570 -17.73 -11.07 10.13
C PHE A 570 -16.67 -10.32 9.36
N THR A 571 -16.04 -9.33 9.98
CA THR A 571 -14.90 -8.60 9.41
C THR A 571 -13.76 -8.52 10.42
N VAL A 572 -12.53 -8.72 9.95
CA VAL A 572 -11.35 -8.38 10.74
C VAL A 572 -11.02 -6.92 10.52
N ASP A 573 -10.93 -6.19 11.62
CA ASP A 573 -10.68 -4.75 11.65
C ASP A 573 -9.20 -4.57 12.01
N CYS A 574 -8.37 -4.37 10.98
CA CYS A 574 -6.94 -4.66 11.10
C CYS A 574 -6.20 -3.64 11.96
N ASP A 575 -6.58 -2.36 11.89
CA ASP A 575 -5.86 -1.30 12.60
C ASP A 575 -6.26 -1.23 14.09
N SER A 576 -7.47 -1.69 14.44
CA SER A 576 -7.89 -1.96 15.82
C SER A 576 -7.48 -3.34 16.32
N SER A 577 -7.02 -4.23 15.43
CA SER A 577 -6.65 -5.62 15.72
C SER A 577 -7.78 -6.43 16.37
N THR A 578 -8.97 -6.34 15.78
CA THR A 578 -10.19 -6.98 16.31
C THR A 578 -10.94 -7.83 15.29
N LEU A 579 -11.79 -8.74 15.78
CA LEU A 579 -12.84 -9.38 15.01
C LEU A 579 -14.19 -8.73 15.33
N ARG A 580 -14.89 -8.26 14.29
CA ARG A 580 -16.21 -7.62 14.41
C ARG A 580 -17.28 -8.51 13.79
N GLN A 581 -18.38 -8.71 14.51
CA GLN A 581 -19.59 -9.38 14.03
C GLN A 581 -20.63 -8.33 13.69
N ILE A 582 -21.26 -8.47 12.53
CA ILE A 582 -22.36 -7.64 12.04
C ILE A 582 -23.58 -8.55 11.86
N ASP A 583 -24.65 -8.26 12.58
CA ASP A 583 -25.97 -8.84 12.35
C ASP A 583 -26.83 -7.83 11.59
N VAL A 584 -27.12 -8.16 10.33
CA VAL A 584 -27.88 -7.29 9.43
C VAL A 584 -29.36 -7.21 9.86
N ARG A 585 -29.91 -8.26 10.48
CA ARG A 585 -31.32 -8.33 10.86
C ARG A 585 -31.60 -7.54 12.13
N SER A 586 -30.79 -7.75 13.17
CA SER A 586 -30.91 -7.00 14.43
C SER A 586 -30.24 -5.63 14.38
N GLN A 587 -29.53 -5.31 13.30
CA GLN A 587 -28.76 -4.08 13.14
C GLN A 587 -27.74 -3.87 14.27
N THR A 588 -27.04 -4.93 14.65
CA THR A 588 -26.02 -4.88 15.71
C THR A 588 -24.62 -5.06 15.12
N VAL A 589 -23.66 -4.32 15.68
CA VAL A 589 -22.22 -4.56 15.49
C VAL A 589 -21.61 -4.84 16.85
N SER A 590 -20.96 -5.99 17.01
CA SER A 590 -20.28 -6.36 18.26
C SER A 590 -18.84 -6.79 18.03
N THR A 591 -17.95 -6.38 18.93
CA THR A 591 -16.57 -6.84 18.96
C THR A 591 -16.52 -8.21 19.63
N LYS A 592 -16.02 -9.22 18.92
CA LYS A 592 -15.92 -10.59 19.44
C LYS A 592 -14.62 -10.84 20.17
N VAL A 593 -13.50 -10.47 19.55
CA VAL A 593 -12.18 -10.63 20.16
C VAL A 593 -11.27 -9.46 19.81
N GLY A 594 -10.28 -9.21 20.68
CA GLY A 594 -9.25 -8.21 20.45
C GLY A 594 -9.64 -6.79 20.86
N GLY A 595 -8.66 -5.89 20.80
CA GLY A 595 -8.85 -4.46 21.00
C GLY A 595 -9.01 -4.03 22.46
N ASP A 596 -9.41 -2.77 22.63
CA ASP A 596 -9.68 -2.15 23.93
C ASP A 596 -11.11 -1.63 23.95
N VAL A 597 -11.99 -2.42 24.55
CA VAL A 597 -13.43 -2.10 24.63
C VAL A 597 -13.70 -0.94 25.60
N LEU A 598 -12.81 -0.70 26.57
CA LEU A 598 -12.95 0.42 27.51
C LEU A 598 -12.55 1.76 26.90
N PHE A 599 -11.56 1.73 26.00
CA PHE A 599 -11.09 2.92 25.30
C PHE A 599 -11.23 2.74 23.77
N PRO A 600 -12.43 3.00 23.20
CA PRO A 600 -12.75 2.95 21.76
C PRO A 600 -11.77 3.65 20.80
N TRP A 601 -10.98 4.60 21.28
CA TRP A 601 -9.98 5.34 20.52
C TRP A 601 -8.56 4.74 20.62
N ASN A 602 -8.35 3.76 21.50
CA ASN A 602 -7.08 3.06 21.64
C ASN A 602 -6.93 1.98 20.55
N LEU A 603 -6.35 2.38 19.42
CA LEU A 603 -6.02 1.48 18.30
C LEU A 603 -4.66 0.76 18.47
N SER A 604 -4.07 0.82 19.66
CA SER A 604 -2.77 0.22 19.97
C SER A 604 -2.88 -1.02 20.87
N ALA A 605 -4.10 -1.51 21.11
CA ALA A 605 -4.34 -2.73 21.88
C ALA A 605 -4.12 -4.02 21.08
N PHE A 606 -2.98 -4.11 20.41
CA PHE A 606 -2.52 -5.26 19.64
C PHE A 606 -1.52 -6.12 20.42
N GLY A 607 -1.11 -7.25 19.85
CA GLY A 607 -0.14 -8.18 20.42
C GLY A 607 -0.48 -9.62 20.03
N ASP A 608 0.08 -10.61 20.73
CA ASP A 608 -0.18 -12.03 20.47
C ASP A 608 -0.63 -12.74 21.75
N ARG A 609 -1.94 -12.90 21.93
CA ARG A 609 -2.52 -13.54 23.11
C ARG A 609 -3.80 -14.28 22.77
N ASP A 610 -3.81 -15.57 23.07
CA ASP A 610 -5.00 -16.42 23.04
C ASP A 610 -5.86 -16.19 24.28
N GLY A 611 -7.13 -16.60 24.23
CA GLY A 611 -8.07 -16.45 25.34
C GLY A 611 -9.46 -16.05 24.89
N PHE A 612 -10.13 -15.21 25.67
CA PHE A 612 -11.55 -14.89 25.49
C PHE A 612 -11.78 -13.39 25.35
N GLY A 613 -12.65 -13.01 24.42
CA GLY A 613 -13.18 -11.66 24.31
C GLY A 613 -12.10 -10.58 24.16
N PRO A 614 -12.21 -9.46 24.91
CA PRO A 614 -11.24 -8.35 24.87
C PRO A 614 -9.84 -8.70 25.41
N SER A 615 -9.65 -9.86 26.05
CA SER A 615 -8.30 -10.27 26.53
C SER A 615 -7.40 -10.79 25.41
N VAL A 616 -8.01 -11.25 24.31
CA VAL A 616 -7.30 -11.69 23.11
C VAL A 616 -6.47 -10.53 22.55
N ARG A 617 -5.30 -10.84 22.00
CA ARG A 617 -4.50 -9.90 21.23
C ARG A 617 -4.20 -10.50 19.86
N LEU A 618 -4.57 -9.74 18.83
CA LEU A 618 -4.20 -9.96 17.44
C LEU A 618 -3.27 -8.82 17.00
N GLN A 619 -2.63 -8.96 15.84
CA GLN A 619 -1.80 -7.92 15.27
C GLN A 619 -2.03 -7.82 13.76
N TYR A 620 -2.71 -6.74 13.36
CA TYR A 620 -2.97 -6.41 11.96
C TYR A 620 -3.56 -7.59 11.12
N PRO A 621 -4.64 -8.25 11.57
CA PRO A 621 -5.23 -9.39 10.87
C PRO A 621 -5.84 -8.97 9.52
N LEU A 622 -5.54 -9.70 8.44
CA LEU A 622 -6.00 -9.37 7.08
C LEU A 622 -6.94 -10.39 6.44
N GLY A 623 -6.85 -11.65 6.87
CA GLY A 623 -7.58 -12.77 6.29
C GLY A 623 -8.56 -13.37 7.28
N ILE A 624 -9.76 -13.74 6.81
CA ILE A 624 -10.73 -14.51 7.58
C ILE A 624 -11.47 -15.48 6.66
N ALA A 625 -11.76 -16.69 7.14
CA ALA A 625 -12.60 -17.64 6.44
C ALA A 625 -13.47 -18.44 7.41
N VAL A 626 -14.65 -18.82 6.93
CA VAL A 626 -15.59 -19.71 7.63
C VAL A 626 -15.10 -21.15 7.49
N ILE A 627 -14.97 -21.85 8.62
CA ILE A 627 -14.80 -23.31 8.64
C ILE A 627 -16.18 -23.96 8.68
N ASP A 628 -17.04 -23.49 9.58
CA ASP A 628 -18.45 -23.83 9.71
C ASP A 628 -19.21 -22.70 10.43
N ASP A 629 -20.50 -22.90 10.75
CA ASP A 629 -21.33 -21.87 11.37
C ASP A 629 -20.82 -21.39 12.75
N ASP A 630 -19.98 -22.19 13.44
CA ASP A 630 -19.48 -21.92 14.79
C ASP A 630 -17.97 -21.62 14.83
N ARG A 631 -17.23 -21.88 13.75
CA ARG A 631 -15.77 -21.75 13.71
C ARG A 631 -15.31 -20.90 12.54
N LEU A 632 -14.46 -19.92 12.86
CA LEU A 632 -13.77 -19.06 11.90
C LEU A 632 -12.27 -19.25 12.04
N CYS A 633 -11.53 -19.03 10.97
CA CYS A 633 -10.08 -18.89 11.03
C CYS A 633 -9.65 -17.49 10.59
N ILE A 634 -8.63 -16.95 11.25
CA ILE A 634 -8.07 -15.63 10.98
C ILE A 634 -6.59 -15.79 10.63
N ALA A 635 -6.16 -15.12 9.57
CA ALA A 635 -4.75 -14.84 9.35
C ALA A 635 -4.34 -13.64 10.20
N ASP A 636 -3.69 -13.93 11.32
CA ASP A 636 -3.16 -12.96 12.26
C ASP A 636 -1.79 -12.49 11.75
N THR A 637 -1.87 -11.64 10.74
CA THR A 637 -0.79 -11.36 9.78
C THR A 637 0.53 -11.02 10.45
N TYR A 638 0.54 -10.06 11.38
CA TYR A 638 1.80 -9.56 11.95
C TYR A 638 2.30 -10.42 13.11
N ASN A 639 1.44 -11.26 13.68
CA ASN A 639 1.88 -12.35 14.56
C ASN A 639 2.36 -13.58 13.79
N ASN A 640 2.28 -13.57 12.46
CA ASN A 640 2.68 -14.66 11.56
C ASN A 640 1.99 -16.00 11.90
N LYS A 641 0.71 -15.93 12.25
CA LYS A 641 -0.07 -17.07 12.77
C LYS A 641 -1.42 -17.21 12.07
N ILE A 642 -1.95 -18.42 12.10
CA ILE A 642 -3.37 -18.67 11.83
C ILE A 642 -4.05 -18.95 13.17
N LYS A 643 -5.08 -18.16 13.50
CA LYS A 643 -5.90 -18.30 14.71
C LYS A 643 -7.23 -18.97 14.36
N LEU A 644 -7.74 -19.79 15.28
CA LEU A 644 -9.10 -20.31 15.26
C LEU A 644 -9.94 -19.52 16.26
N ILE A 645 -11.11 -19.05 15.82
CA ILE A 645 -12.07 -18.33 16.64
C ILE A 645 -13.37 -19.12 16.73
N MET A 646 -13.93 -19.19 17.94
CA MET A 646 -15.30 -19.64 18.21
C MET A 646 -16.12 -18.40 18.59
N PRO A 647 -16.83 -17.75 17.64
CA PRO A 647 -17.39 -16.40 17.86
C PRO A 647 -18.50 -16.35 18.91
N LYS A 648 -19.19 -17.47 19.15
CA LYS A 648 -20.26 -17.57 20.15
C LYS A 648 -19.71 -17.40 21.57
N ASP A 649 -18.57 -18.03 21.85
CA ASP A 649 -17.90 -18.00 23.14
C ASP A 649 -16.81 -16.91 23.21
N SER A 650 -16.61 -16.20 22.10
CA SER A 650 -15.52 -15.24 21.91
C SER A 650 -14.14 -15.84 22.22
N GLU A 651 -13.94 -17.14 21.99
CA GLU A 651 -12.67 -17.82 22.23
C GLU A 651 -11.74 -17.70 21.01
N CYS A 652 -10.47 -17.42 21.25
CA CYS A 652 -9.39 -17.41 20.27
C CYS A 652 -8.24 -18.31 20.70
N ARG A 653 -7.77 -19.16 19.80
CA ARG A 653 -6.57 -19.99 20.00
C ARG A 653 -5.73 -20.12 18.73
N VAL A 654 -4.44 -20.41 18.85
CA VAL A 654 -3.61 -20.74 17.69
C VAL A 654 -4.09 -22.02 17.01
N LEU A 655 -4.28 -21.95 15.69
CA LEU A 655 -4.50 -23.09 14.81
C LEU A 655 -3.17 -23.61 14.25
N ALA A 656 -2.34 -22.71 13.72
CA ALA A 656 -1.04 -23.05 13.12
C ALA A 656 -0.03 -21.88 13.18
N GLY A 657 1.27 -22.20 13.14
CA GLY A 657 2.33 -21.21 12.97
C GLY A 657 2.96 -20.66 14.25
N GLN A 658 3.26 -21.52 15.23
CA GLN A 658 3.90 -21.07 16.48
C GLN A 658 5.41 -20.84 16.37
N GLY A 659 6.03 -21.27 15.27
CA GLY A 659 7.42 -20.95 14.99
C GLY A 659 7.61 -19.43 14.75
N PRO A 660 8.86 -18.94 14.84
CA PRO A 660 9.15 -17.56 14.47
C PRO A 660 8.88 -17.32 12.99
N ARG A 661 8.73 -16.06 12.59
CA ARG A 661 8.59 -15.64 11.19
C ARG A 661 9.55 -16.39 10.25
N GLY A 662 9.05 -16.84 9.10
CA GLY A 662 9.85 -17.49 8.05
C GLY A 662 9.06 -18.48 7.21
N ASN A 663 9.75 -19.32 6.43
CA ASN A 663 9.14 -20.30 5.53
C ASN A 663 9.51 -21.73 5.94
N ARG A 664 8.70 -22.38 6.78
CA ARG A 664 8.94 -23.76 7.22
C ARG A 664 7.64 -24.53 7.37
N ASP A 665 7.61 -25.74 6.82
CA ASP A 665 6.55 -26.73 6.95
C ASP A 665 6.69 -27.58 8.23
N GLY A 666 5.65 -28.33 8.57
CA GLY A 666 5.63 -29.29 9.67
C GLY A 666 4.47 -29.08 10.65
N ALA A 667 4.58 -29.67 11.84
CA ALA A 667 3.61 -29.51 12.92
C ALA A 667 3.41 -28.04 13.31
N LYS A 668 2.28 -27.71 13.94
CA LYS A 668 1.89 -26.32 14.26
C LYS A 668 2.93 -25.57 15.11
N GLU A 669 3.70 -26.28 15.94
CA GLU A 669 4.77 -25.76 16.80
C GLU A 669 6.01 -25.30 16.00
N MET A 670 6.26 -25.96 14.86
CA MET A 670 7.47 -25.77 14.04
C MET A 670 7.20 -24.96 12.77
N ALA A 671 5.96 -25.00 12.29
CA ALA A 671 5.54 -24.28 11.11
C ALA A 671 5.75 -22.78 11.28
N ARG A 672 6.20 -22.13 10.20
CA ARG A 672 6.50 -20.70 10.16
C ARG A 672 5.78 -20.07 8.98
N PHE A 673 5.23 -18.88 9.19
CA PHE A 673 4.66 -18.03 8.14
C PHE A 673 5.41 -16.69 8.08
N ASP A 674 5.18 -15.93 7.02
CA ASP A 674 5.65 -14.54 6.90
C ASP A 674 4.52 -13.66 6.34
N CYS A 675 3.86 -12.92 7.23
CA CYS A 675 2.72 -12.06 6.92
C CYS A 675 1.60 -12.77 6.12
N PRO A 676 1.00 -13.87 6.61
CA PRO A 676 -0.12 -14.52 5.92
C PRO A 676 -1.30 -13.56 5.83
N SER A 677 -1.87 -13.36 4.63
CA SER A 677 -2.84 -12.26 4.39
C SER A 677 -4.22 -12.71 3.91
N GLY A 678 -4.33 -13.94 3.41
CA GLY A 678 -5.57 -14.49 2.88
C GLY A 678 -5.75 -15.95 3.25
N VAL A 679 -7.00 -16.36 3.49
CA VAL A 679 -7.34 -17.74 3.86
C VAL A 679 -8.62 -18.18 3.16
N ALA A 680 -8.69 -19.45 2.77
CA ALA A 680 -9.88 -20.06 2.22
C ALA A 680 -9.96 -21.54 2.62
N TYR A 681 -11.13 -21.99 3.03
CA TYR A 681 -11.34 -23.34 3.55
C TYR A 681 -11.99 -24.24 2.50
N ASP A 682 -11.37 -25.41 2.28
CA ASP A 682 -11.99 -26.50 1.55
C ASP A 682 -12.71 -27.44 2.50
N THR A 683 -14.04 -27.40 2.45
CA THR A 683 -14.92 -28.19 3.31
C THR A 683 -14.82 -29.70 3.05
N LYS A 684 -14.40 -30.13 1.85
CA LYS A 684 -14.34 -31.55 1.50
C LYS A 684 -13.06 -32.21 2.01
N MET A 685 -11.90 -31.58 1.80
CA MET A 685 -10.63 -32.11 2.31
C MET A 685 -10.30 -31.65 3.73
N GLN A 686 -11.09 -30.75 4.31
CA GLN A 686 -10.84 -30.12 5.62
C GLN A 686 -9.48 -29.41 5.69
N ARG A 687 -9.12 -28.74 4.59
CA ARG A 687 -7.85 -28.04 4.43
C ARG A 687 -8.07 -26.54 4.29
N LEU A 688 -7.25 -25.76 4.97
CA LEU A 688 -7.20 -24.32 4.81
C LEU A 688 -6.04 -23.95 3.90
N TYR A 689 -6.32 -23.24 2.82
CA TYR A 689 -5.32 -22.63 1.96
C TYR A 689 -5.02 -21.24 2.48
N VAL A 690 -3.74 -20.90 2.59
CA VAL A 690 -3.25 -19.65 3.15
C VAL A 690 -2.35 -18.96 2.13
N ALA A 691 -2.68 -17.73 1.76
CA ALA A 691 -1.77 -16.86 1.03
C ALA A 691 -0.70 -16.32 1.99
N ASP A 692 0.50 -16.93 1.94
CA ASP A 692 1.64 -16.58 2.78
C ASP A 692 2.48 -15.52 2.05
N ARG A 693 1.96 -14.29 2.10
CA ARG A 693 2.35 -13.16 1.24
C ARG A 693 3.85 -12.89 1.27
N GLY A 694 4.45 -12.85 2.45
CA GLY A 694 5.89 -12.58 2.62
C GLY A 694 6.79 -13.71 2.12
N ASN A 695 6.27 -14.94 2.04
CA ASN A 695 6.99 -16.11 1.54
C ASN A 695 6.70 -16.42 0.06
N HIS A 696 5.89 -15.60 -0.63
CA HIS A 696 5.56 -15.79 -2.05
C HIS A 696 4.93 -17.17 -2.33
N ALA A 697 4.17 -17.72 -1.38
CA ALA A 697 3.71 -19.10 -1.41
C ALA A 697 2.25 -19.25 -0.99
N ILE A 698 1.65 -20.39 -1.37
CA ILE A 698 0.40 -20.87 -0.78
C ILE A 698 0.73 -21.99 0.19
N ARG A 699 0.25 -21.87 1.42
CA ARG A 699 0.41 -22.90 2.46
C ARG A 699 -0.91 -23.62 2.64
N VAL A 700 -0.84 -24.89 3.03
CA VAL A 700 -1.98 -25.75 3.27
C VAL A 700 -1.93 -26.19 4.73
N VAL A 701 -2.95 -25.82 5.49
CA VAL A 701 -3.11 -26.18 6.90
C VAL A 701 -4.18 -27.24 7.03
N ASP A 702 -3.83 -28.36 7.65
CA ASP A 702 -4.81 -29.33 8.10
C ASP A 702 -5.52 -28.80 9.35
N VAL A 703 -6.85 -28.59 9.28
CA VAL A 703 -7.57 -27.89 10.36
C VAL A 703 -7.71 -28.76 11.62
N ALA A 704 -7.63 -30.08 11.50
CA ALA A 704 -7.73 -30.99 12.64
C ALA A 704 -6.43 -31.01 13.47
N THR A 705 -5.28 -31.02 12.80
CA THR A 705 -3.95 -31.17 13.43
C THR A 705 -3.19 -29.86 13.58
N GLY A 706 -3.49 -28.85 12.75
CA GLY A 706 -2.71 -27.62 12.62
C GLY A 706 -1.40 -27.80 11.84
N SER A 707 -1.15 -28.98 11.27
CA SER A 707 0.04 -29.25 10.46
C SER A 707 0.02 -28.43 9.18
N VAL A 708 1.18 -27.91 8.78
CA VAL A 708 1.36 -27.02 7.63
C VAL A 708 2.26 -27.66 6.59
N SER A 709 1.86 -27.54 5.33
CA SER A 709 2.67 -27.88 4.16
C SER A 709 2.64 -26.76 3.13
N THR A 710 3.61 -26.70 2.24
CA THR A 710 3.62 -25.76 1.11
C THR A 710 2.98 -26.39 -0.12
N LEU A 711 2.02 -25.71 -0.73
CA LEU A 711 1.41 -26.15 -1.99
C LEU A 711 2.46 -26.10 -3.09
N ARG A 712 2.71 -27.24 -3.74
CA ARG A 712 3.64 -27.34 -4.86
C ARG A 712 2.89 -27.10 -6.16
N PHE A 713 3.39 -26.16 -6.95
CA PHE A 713 2.82 -25.85 -8.25
C PHE A 713 3.42 -26.73 -9.33
N SER A 714 2.57 -27.24 -10.22
CA SER A 714 2.98 -28.07 -11.36
C SER A 714 2.36 -27.54 -12.65
N ASN A 715 3.00 -27.84 -13.80
CA ASN A 715 2.54 -27.44 -15.14
C ASN A 715 2.38 -25.92 -15.35
N PHE A 716 3.07 -25.10 -14.55
CA PHE A 716 3.10 -23.66 -14.79
C PHE A 716 3.89 -23.35 -16.07
N PRO A 717 3.37 -22.49 -16.95
CA PRO A 717 4.11 -22.07 -18.13
C PRO A 717 5.35 -21.29 -17.69
N LEU A 718 6.52 -21.69 -18.21
CA LEU A 718 7.79 -21.01 -17.93
C LEU A 718 7.78 -19.59 -18.52
N PRO A 719 8.41 -18.64 -17.81
CA PRO A 719 9.09 -17.48 -18.34
C PRO A 719 9.37 -17.53 -19.84
N ASP A 720 8.85 -16.67 -20.72
CA ASP A 720 9.51 -16.56 -22.04
C ASP A 720 10.95 -16.12 -21.75
N GLU A 721 11.98 -16.81 -22.27
CA GLU A 721 13.38 -16.54 -21.91
C GLU A 721 13.80 -15.10 -22.22
N ARG A 722 13.05 -14.40 -23.09
CA ARG A 722 13.24 -12.98 -23.42
C ARG A 722 12.75 -12.00 -22.34
N LEU A 723 11.94 -12.47 -21.39
CA LEU A 723 11.40 -11.69 -20.28
C LEU A 723 12.21 -11.84 -18.98
N ARG A 724 13.17 -12.77 -18.95
CA ARG A 724 14.21 -12.88 -17.91
C ARG A 724 15.43 -12.06 -18.32
#